data_AF-A0A5C7J345-F1
#
_entry.id   AF-A0A5C7J345-F1
#
_cell.length_a   1.000
_cell.length_b   1.000
_cell.length_c   1.000
_cell.angle_alpha   90.00
_cell.angle_beta   90.00
_cell.angle_gamma   90.00
#
_symmetry.space_group_name_H-M   'P 1'
#
loop_
_entity.id
_entity.type
_entity.pdbx_description
1 polymer ?
#
loop_
_entity_poly.entity_id
_entity_poly.type
_entity_poly.pdbx_seq_one_letter_code
_entity_poly.pdbx_strand_id
1 'polypeptide(L)'
;MTAFVANNGADNFFDAYTGGSVNATLDTYTISKGSRLIVRTDSYACANHTSAFGSLDTVSFTGTGGTLRFDPTYVRVIAYTAGSGNSPAYGSAISQGGVSGVFLGAWANWLSDPVAVGAAIPASGFIKIGGATGGSFAAGALTGITATCSGPDVQGWIEVRGADTASITIPRVGKMESVEAWFEIGTTNGTRGQIIPCPTTATVASTFPGVWIETSAGSGIYEPYASVGTVVALATHRTDASMKVITQTTGGIRIGNDGTNGVFFLPPTGCKVRIPATILTTCTRTAGSGSGPRVLPNATLATRQELVTTGAGYVDMRGAVIQWYMNLSQAFFAKYKACAMSDTMVLSKIASPVDVDDCIVAPTAAQLNFALNIASCFEGGTIQNSVFNRFSLASSGAYVAQLNYVTGVTFSGNIYRSATLRANGTTGCITSTAPVNCTFTNETFIGGRGIFSAAQRCVFNNTIYYDHTITTTTTATNPMMALVVTGASANNTVNGFSLPLPANGPYSALISLSSSYNTLIKNIGSSYSSPLVMNASVTGLILVTNGNNDGIVMKRCYVSNTRTGPYSFLNSDTNVLLEHVSGDAADASVLVALNTVAKNCLLAAATSGQVSVYGTHWMTRFTSTTAGFAEILCNEPTATSAAQCQVTGGTPQFNSSGSVLLTKVGDQITWEMPFFAVGYTAFTNSAPTITGTNVTFSSGSTWGNHTLEYQVDTGSGYGGTWLPLNATSLISNTFNGTTGFKLKIRATCLTANAGNVLTNLRVALTTTQTDRDTKLYPLSVNTVTFTGLPTGCDAVTLIAGTTTVLDQQNELAGTTYSFTYEGTPTIDVGFIKPGYIPRYIRNLPLGSTDTSIPVALTADRNYA
;
A
#
# COMPACT_ATOMS: atom_id res chain seq x y z
N MET A 1 24.13 39.89 -16.85
CA MET A 1 23.90 39.36 -15.49
C MET A 1 23.75 40.53 -14.54
N THR A 2 22.59 40.65 -13.93
CA THR A 2 22.33 41.57 -12.83
C THR A 2 22.32 40.77 -11.52
N ALA A 3 22.89 41.35 -10.47
CA ALA A 3 22.93 40.73 -9.14
C ALA A 3 22.00 41.49 -8.17
N PHE A 4 21.00 40.78 -7.67
CA PHE A 4 20.04 41.28 -6.69
C PHE A 4 20.34 40.70 -5.31
N VAL A 5 20.09 41.49 -4.26
CA VAL A 5 20.39 41.10 -2.88
C VAL A 5 19.24 41.46 -1.95
N ALA A 6 18.71 40.45 -1.25
CA ALA A 6 17.80 40.61 -0.11
C ALA A 6 18.59 40.43 1.19
N ASN A 7 18.97 41.52 1.85
CA ASN A 7 19.88 41.51 3.02
C ASN A 7 19.52 42.53 4.13
N ASN A 8 18.26 42.92 4.21
CA ASN A 8 17.76 43.92 5.17
C ASN A 8 17.07 43.33 6.41
N GLY A 9 16.98 42.00 6.52
CA GLY A 9 16.21 41.34 7.58
C GLY A 9 14.69 41.50 7.48
N ALA A 10 14.19 42.00 6.35
CA ALA A 10 12.77 42.25 6.09
C ALA A 10 12.29 41.54 4.82
N ASP A 11 11.04 41.83 4.44
CA ASP A 11 10.43 41.38 3.20
C ASP A 11 10.97 42.17 2.02
N ASN A 12 11.37 41.45 0.98
CA ASN A 12 11.80 41.98 -0.29
C ASN A 12 10.88 41.38 -1.35
N PHE A 13 10.12 42.24 -2.03
CA PHE A 13 9.15 41.80 -3.02
C PHE A 13 9.81 41.75 -4.40
N PHE A 14 9.63 40.63 -5.10
CA PHE A 14 10.25 40.39 -6.41
C PHE A 14 9.86 41.48 -7.42
N ASP A 15 8.60 41.93 -7.39
CA ASP A 15 8.02 42.99 -8.23
C ASP A 15 8.55 44.42 -7.93
N ALA A 16 9.43 44.58 -6.93
CA ALA A 16 10.09 45.85 -6.64
C ALA A 16 11.47 45.99 -7.31
N TYR A 17 12.02 44.91 -7.87
CA TYR A 17 13.33 44.94 -8.53
C TYR A 17 13.24 45.49 -9.96
N THR A 18 14.29 46.17 -10.40
CA THR A 18 14.42 46.80 -11.73
C THR A 18 15.79 46.48 -12.34
N GLY A 19 15.92 46.53 -13.66
CA GLY A 19 17.23 46.53 -14.33
C GLY A 19 17.92 45.16 -14.49
N GLY A 20 17.16 44.07 -14.66
CA GLY A 20 17.74 42.75 -14.94
C GLY A 20 18.40 42.61 -16.32
N SER A 21 19.09 41.48 -16.52
CA SER A 21 19.87 41.22 -17.73
C SER A 21 19.00 41.07 -18.97
N VAL A 22 19.31 41.86 -20.02
CA VAL A 22 18.70 41.74 -21.35
C VAL A 22 19.44 40.76 -22.28
N ASN A 23 20.57 40.23 -21.84
CA ASN A 23 21.40 39.25 -22.55
C ASN A 23 21.13 37.83 -22.04
N ALA A 24 21.61 36.79 -22.76
CA ALA A 24 21.45 35.37 -22.40
C ALA A 24 22.12 34.93 -21.07
N THR A 25 22.61 35.88 -20.28
CA THR A 25 23.25 35.60 -19.00
C THR A 25 22.23 35.56 -17.88
N LEU A 26 22.28 34.52 -17.05
CA LEU A 26 21.43 34.36 -15.88
C LEU A 26 21.60 35.52 -14.89
N ASP A 27 20.50 35.99 -14.33
CA ASP A 27 20.49 36.89 -13.17
C ASP A 27 20.69 36.10 -11.88
N THR A 28 21.16 36.77 -10.83
CA THR A 28 21.42 36.12 -9.53
C THR A 28 20.71 36.84 -8.40
N TYR A 29 20.12 36.08 -7.48
CA TYR A 29 19.41 36.58 -6.30
C TYR A 29 20.06 35.98 -5.04
N THR A 30 20.63 36.82 -4.19
CA THR A 30 21.26 36.40 -2.93
C THR A 30 20.40 36.78 -1.75
N ILE A 31 20.07 35.81 -0.89
CA ILE A 31 19.26 36.01 0.32
C ILE A 31 20.15 35.85 1.57
N SER A 32 20.08 36.80 2.50
CA SER A 32 20.90 36.80 3.72
C SER A 32 20.22 37.57 4.87
N LYS A 33 20.85 37.60 6.05
CA LYS A 33 20.40 38.37 7.22
C LYS A 33 18.96 38.07 7.68
N GLY A 34 18.46 36.87 7.38
CA GLY A 34 17.08 36.47 7.71
C GLY A 34 16.02 37.13 6.83
N SER A 35 16.40 37.80 5.73
CA SER A 35 15.46 38.40 4.79
C SER A 35 14.57 37.35 4.12
N ARG A 36 13.39 37.79 3.67
CA ARG A 36 12.50 36.99 2.82
C ARG A 36 12.44 37.61 1.42
N LEU A 37 12.74 36.84 0.38
CA LEU A 37 12.45 37.20 -1.01
C LEU A 37 11.09 36.59 -1.37
N ILE A 38 10.10 37.42 -1.64
CA ILE A 38 8.71 37.02 -1.85
C ILE A 38 8.32 37.26 -3.30
N VAL A 39 8.01 36.17 -4.00
CA VAL A 39 7.40 36.19 -5.35
C VAL A 39 5.89 36.08 -5.18
N ARG A 40 5.19 37.20 -5.41
CA ARG A 40 3.74 37.32 -5.15
C ARG A 40 2.91 37.74 -6.36
N THR A 41 3.55 37.88 -7.51
CA THR A 41 2.95 38.21 -8.82
C THR A 41 3.60 37.34 -9.90
N ASP A 42 3.11 37.41 -11.13
CA ASP A 42 3.79 36.78 -12.26
C ASP A 42 5.21 37.34 -12.39
N SER A 43 6.20 36.47 -12.64
CA SER A 43 7.59 36.92 -12.72
C SER A 43 7.86 37.77 -13.96
N TYR A 44 7.12 37.56 -15.06
CA TYR A 44 7.32 38.23 -16.35
C TYR A 44 6.32 39.36 -16.65
N ALA A 45 5.17 39.38 -15.97
CA ALA A 45 4.07 40.33 -16.18
C ALA A 45 3.71 41.02 -14.84
N CYS A 46 4.61 41.87 -14.37
CA CYS A 46 4.39 42.67 -13.17
C CYS A 46 5.06 44.04 -13.29
N ALA A 47 4.81 44.90 -12.29
CA ALA A 47 5.43 46.21 -12.23
C ALA A 47 6.97 46.07 -12.31
N ASN A 48 7.63 47.01 -12.97
CA ASN A 48 9.09 47.08 -13.12
C ASN A 48 9.75 46.00 -13.98
N HIS A 49 9.00 45.01 -14.46
CA HIS A 49 9.51 43.88 -15.23
C HIS A 49 9.17 44.01 -16.72
N THR A 50 9.92 43.30 -17.58
CA THR A 50 9.76 43.36 -19.04
C THR A 50 9.88 41.96 -19.65
N SER A 51 9.61 41.81 -20.95
CA SER A 51 9.85 40.53 -21.65
C SER A 51 11.32 40.07 -21.60
N ALA A 52 12.27 41.01 -21.46
CA ALA A 52 13.69 40.71 -21.33
C ALA A 52 14.14 40.46 -19.87
N PHE A 53 13.38 40.92 -18.89
CA PHE A 53 13.67 40.78 -17.46
C PHE A 53 12.42 40.36 -16.71
N GLY A 54 12.39 39.10 -16.25
CA GLY A 54 11.25 38.60 -15.49
C GLY A 54 11.28 37.10 -15.21
N SER A 55 12.47 36.49 -15.15
CA SER A 55 12.65 35.10 -14.71
C SER A 55 13.34 35.07 -13.35
N LEU A 56 12.93 34.11 -12.51
CA LEU A 56 13.64 33.80 -11.28
C LEU A 56 14.76 32.83 -11.63
N ASP A 57 15.95 33.36 -11.88
CA ASP A 57 17.11 32.59 -12.32
C ASP A 57 17.84 31.92 -11.14
N THR A 58 19.09 32.30 -10.86
CA THR A 58 19.90 31.62 -9.84
C THR A 58 19.62 32.22 -8.47
N VAL A 59 19.23 31.40 -7.49
CA VAL A 59 19.00 31.84 -6.10
C VAL A 59 19.99 31.16 -5.16
N SER A 60 20.64 31.95 -4.31
CA SER A 60 21.60 31.49 -3.31
C SER A 60 21.37 32.13 -1.94
N PHE A 61 21.89 31.51 -0.89
CA PHE A 61 21.74 31.96 0.49
C PHE A 61 23.12 32.12 1.14
N THR A 62 23.31 33.19 1.92
CA THR A 62 24.59 33.48 2.60
C THR A 62 24.40 34.01 4.02
N GLY A 63 25.46 33.99 4.82
CA GLY A 63 25.43 34.47 6.21
C GLY A 63 24.44 33.69 7.07
N THR A 64 23.53 34.40 7.76
CA THR A 64 22.45 33.77 8.56
C THR A 64 21.31 33.22 7.71
N GLY A 65 21.41 33.27 6.37
CA GLY A 65 20.41 32.76 5.44
C GLY A 65 19.13 33.58 5.39
N GLY A 66 18.00 32.92 5.12
CA GLY A 66 16.69 33.55 4.91
C GLY A 66 15.73 32.66 4.13
N THR A 67 14.68 33.24 3.55
CA THR A 67 13.58 32.48 2.91
C THR A 67 13.30 32.96 1.49
N LEU A 68 13.21 32.04 0.54
CA LEU A 68 12.52 32.24 -0.73
C LEU A 68 11.06 31.80 -0.58
N ARG A 69 10.10 32.69 -0.82
CA ARG A 69 8.67 32.45 -0.62
C ARG A 69 7.87 32.71 -1.89
N PHE A 70 6.98 31.78 -2.23
CA PHE A 70 5.95 31.96 -3.27
C PHE A 70 4.59 32.19 -2.65
N ASP A 71 3.95 33.33 -2.95
CA ASP A 71 2.70 33.74 -2.31
C ASP A 71 1.66 34.24 -3.32
N PRO A 72 0.80 33.35 -3.86
CA PRO A 72 -0.21 33.72 -4.85
C PRO A 72 -1.40 34.48 -4.24
N THR A 73 -1.51 34.61 -2.91
CA THR A 73 -2.69 35.20 -2.26
C THR A 73 -2.86 36.69 -2.53
N TYR A 74 -1.79 37.35 -2.98
CA TYR A 74 -1.78 38.75 -3.41
C TYR A 74 -2.55 38.97 -4.72
N VAL A 75 -2.72 37.93 -5.55
CA VAL A 75 -3.28 38.04 -6.90
C VAL A 75 -4.75 37.65 -6.97
N ARG A 76 -5.54 38.47 -7.65
CA ARG A 76 -6.96 38.25 -7.94
C ARG A 76 -7.23 38.37 -9.44
N VAL A 77 -8.30 37.75 -9.92
CA VAL A 77 -8.74 37.78 -11.32
C VAL A 77 -10.17 38.32 -11.39
N ILE A 78 -10.37 39.28 -12.29
CA ILE A 78 -11.67 39.86 -12.63
C ILE A 78 -12.05 39.40 -14.03
N ALA A 79 -13.19 38.73 -14.19
CA ALA A 79 -13.80 38.54 -15.50
C ALA A 79 -14.45 39.84 -15.96
N TYR A 80 -14.29 40.19 -17.24
CA TYR A 80 -14.84 41.43 -17.79
C TYR A 80 -15.53 41.25 -19.14
N THR A 81 -16.43 42.19 -19.44
CA THR A 81 -17.09 42.39 -20.74
C THR A 81 -16.99 43.86 -21.15
N ALA A 82 -17.48 44.19 -22.35
CA ALA A 82 -17.46 45.55 -22.93
C ALA A 82 -16.06 46.21 -22.90
N GLY A 83 -15.01 45.40 -23.02
CA GLY A 83 -13.63 45.91 -23.11
C GLY A 83 -13.42 46.73 -24.37
N SER A 84 -12.78 47.89 -24.21
CA SER A 84 -12.36 48.76 -25.31
C SER A 84 -11.12 49.55 -24.91
N GLY A 85 -10.51 50.27 -25.86
CA GLY A 85 -9.27 51.00 -25.60
C GLY A 85 -8.07 50.07 -25.39
N ASN A 86 -7.02 50.59 -24.76
CA ASN A 86 -5.70 49.94 -24.70
C ASN A 86 -5.36 49.42 -23.30
N SER A 87 -4.55 48.36 -23.24
CA SER A 87 -4.01 47.76 -22.02
C SER A 87 -3.14 48.78 -21.27
N PRO A 88 -3.41 49.08 -19.99
CA PRO A 88 -2.60 49.99 -19.19
C PRO A 88 -1.17 49.48 -18.96
N ALA A 89 -0.29 50.34 -18.45
CA ALA A 89 1.02 49.90 -17.96
C ALA A 89 0.85 49.02 -16.71
N TYR A 90 1.69 47.98 -16.57
CA TYR A 90 1.75 47.21 -15.33
C TYR A 90 2.03 48.13 -14.14
N GLY A 91 1.32 47.92 -13.03
CA GLY A 91 1.37 48.78 -11.85
C GLY A 91 0.31 49.88 -11.80
N SER A 92 -0.45 50.12 -12.88
CA SER A 92 -1.54 51.10 -12.90
C SER A 92 -2.65 50.73 -11.90
N ALA A 93 -3.30 51.72 -11.27
CA ALA A 93 -4.43 51.47 -10.38
C ALA A 93 -5.70 51.13 -11.17
N ILE A 94 -6.36 50.03 -10.83
CA ILE A 94 -7.69 49.65 -11.31
C ILE A 94 -8.64 49.77 -10.13
N SER A 95 -9.73 50.52 -10.28
CA SER A 95 -10.67 50.77 -9.18
C SER A 95 -12.13 50.69 -9.60
N GLN A 96 -12.98 50.45 -8.61
CA GLN A 96 -14.44 50.49 -8.72
C GLN A 96 -15.02 50.95 -7.38
N GLY A 97 -15.59 52.16 -7.35
CA GLY A 97 -16.05 52.75 -6.10
C GLY A 97 -14.91 52.85 -5.07
N GLY A 98 -15.09 52.26 -3.89
CA GLY A 98 -14.08 52.21 -2.83
C GLY A 98 -13.05 51.08 -2.94
N VAL A 99 -13.16 50.21 -3.95
CA VAL A 99 -12.29 49.06 -4.17
C VAL A 99 -11.18 49.41 -5.15
N SER A 100 -9.94 49.00 -4.88
CA SER A 100 -8.77 49.29 -5.72
C SER A 100 -7.78 48.12 -5.75
N GLY A 101 -7.10 47.93 -6.88
CA GLY A 101 -6.03 46.94 -7.07
C GLY A 101 -4.99 47.39 -8.10
N VAL A 102 -3.84 46.73 -8.13
CA VAL A 102 -2.71 47.01 -9.00
C VAL A 102 -2.81 46.18 -10.28
N PHE A 103 -2.81 46.80 -11.46
CA PHE A 103 -2.90 46.12 -12.74
C PHE A 103 -1.69 45.23 -13.01
N LEU A 104 -1.92 43.93 -13.23
CA LEU A 104 -0.89 42.93 -13.58
C LEU A 104 -1.04 42.42 -15.02
N GLY A 105 -2.14 42.74 -15.70
CA GLY A 105 -2.34 42.43 -17.12
C GLY A 105 -3.80 42.19 -17.47
N ALA A 106 -4.07 42.13 -18.78
CA ALA A 106 -5.35 41.73 -19.34
C ALA A 106 -5.15 40.55 -20.30
N TRP A 107 -6.10 39.62 -20.35
CA TRP A 107 -6.04 38.39 -21.12
C TRP A 107 -7.34 38.20 -21.90
N ALA A 108 -7.23 37.85 -23.19
CA ALA A 108 -8.39 37.39 -23.98
C ALA A 108 -8.93 36.06 -23.45
N ASN A 109 -8.00 35.19 -23.06
CA ASN A 109 -8.21 33.87 -22.48
C ASN A 109 -6.93 33.51 -21.70
N TRP A 110 -6.96 32.45 -20.91
CA TRP A 110 -5.80 32.07 -20.10
C TRP A 110 -4.80 31.20 -20.87
N LEU A 111 -4.97 31.05 -22.20
CA LEU A 111 -4.09 30.28 -23.08
C LEU A 111 -3.05 31.16 -23.80
N SER A 112 -3.16 32.48 -23.68
CA SER A 112 -2.32 33.44 -24.37
C SER A 112 -1.50 34.26 -23.37
N ASP A 113 -0.40 34.85 -23.86
CA ASP A 113 0.29 35.90 -23.13
C ASP A 113 -0.66 37.11 -22.90
N PRO A 114 -0.43 37.91 -21.84
CA PRO A 114 -1.21 39.11 -21.58
C PRO A 114 -1.14 40.06 -22.77
N VAL A 115 -2.23 40.80 -22.98
CA VAL A 115 -2.30 41.89 -23.94
C VAL A 115 -1.18 42.89 -23.62
N ALA A 116 -0.27 43.05 -24.57
CA ALA A 116 0.87 43.95 -24.44
C ALA A 116 0.40 45.35 -24.05
N VAL A 117 1.19 46.02 -23.20
CA VAL A 117 0.92 47.40 -22.77
C VAL A 117 0.74 48.30 -24.00
N GLY A 118 -0.33 49.10 -24.01
CA GLY A 118 -0.66 49.99 -25.13
C GLY A 118 -1.38 49.31 -26.31
N ALA A 119 -1.50 47.99 -26.34
CA ALA A 119 -2.30 47.28 -27.35
C ALA A 119 -3.79 47.23 -26.97
N ALA A 120 -4.67 47.11 -27.96
CA ALA A 120 -6.12 47.07 -27.74
C ALA A 120 -6.53 45.84 -26.91
N ILE A 121 -7.34 46.05 -25.87
CA ILE A 121 -7.90 44.93 -25.09
C ILE A 121 -9.09 44.29 -25.83
N PRO A 122 -9.29 42.97 -25.71
CA PRO A 122 -10.46 42.28 -26.24
C PRO A 122 -11.77 42.78 -25.62
N ALA A 123 -12.89 42.56 -26.32
CA ALA A 123 -14.23 42.92 -25.84
C ALA A 123 -14.66 42.16 -24.57
N SER A 124 -14.13 40.96 -24.35
CA SER A 124 -14.31 40.18 -23.13
C SER A 124 -13.03 39.43 -22.80
N GLY A 125 -12.85 39.12 -21.52
CA GLY A 125 -11.66 38.43 -21.07
C GLY A 125 -11.49 38.55 -19.56
N PHE A 126 -10.24 38.62 -19.14
CA PHE A 126 -9.87 38.61 -17.74
C PHE A 126 -8.79 39.64 -17.43
N ILE A 127 -8.93 40.33 -16.31
CA ILE A 127 -7.94 41.28 -15.78
C ILE A 127 -7.36 40.66 -14.53
N LYS A 128 -6.03 40.56 -14.46
CA LYS A 128 -5.32 40.16 -13.25
C LYS A 128 -4.93 41.41 -12.49
N ILE A 129 -5.19 41.42 -11.19
CA ILE A 129 -4.79 42.49 -10.28
C ILE A 129 -4.03 41.94 -9.08
N GLY A 130 -3.17 42.77 -8.50
CA GLY A 130 -2.48 42.52 -7.24
C GLY A 130 -2.99 43.45 -6.14
N GLY A 131 -2.96 42.99 -4.89
CA GLY A 131 -3.15 43.86 -3.73
C GLY A 131 -4.51 44.54 -3.67
N ALA A 132 -5.59 43.79 -3.94
CA ALA A 132 -6.95 44.29 -3.83
C ALA A 132 -7.22 44.82 -2.40
N THR A 133 -7.74 46.04 -2.31
CA THR A 133 -8.08 46.74 -1.06
C THR A 133 -9.48 47.33 -1.14
N GLY A 134 -10.13 47.55 0.01
CA GLY A 134 -11.48 48.13 0.06
C GLY A 134 -12.63 47.14 -0.15
N GLY A 135 -12.35 45.84 -0.28
CA GLY A 135 -13.36 44.79 -0.47
C GLY A 135 -13.13 44.01 -1.76
N SER A 136 -14.19 43.38 -2.27
CA SER A 136 -14.20 42.73 -3.59
C SER A 136 -14.78 43.65 -4.64
N PHE A 137 -14.26 43.56 -5.87
CA PHE A 137 -14.91 44.13 -7.03
C PHE A 137 -16.32 43.55 -7.18
N ALA A 138 -17.16 44.22 -7.95
CA ALA A 138 -18.54 43.83 -8.23
C ALA A 138 -18.87 44.07 -9.71
N ALA A 139 -20.02 43.58 -10.15
CA ALA A 139 -20.46 43.83 -11.52
C ALA A 139 -20.61 45.35 -11.77
N GLY A 140 -19.95 45.89 -12.79
CA GLY A 140 -19.98 47.32 -13.10
C GLY A 140 -18.72 47.84 -13.80
N ALA A 141 -18.75 49.10 -14.23
CA ALA A 141 -17.63 49.74 -14.92
C ALA A 141 -16.38 49.84 -14.02
N LEU A 142 -15.21 49.63 -14.62
CA LEU A 142 -13.91 49.83 -13.98
C LEU A 142 -13.35 51.22 -14.32
N THR A 143 -12.53 51.75 -13.40
CA THR A 143 -11.70 52.94 -13.60
C THR A 143 -10.23 52.50 -13.75
N GLY A 144 -9.47 53.18 -14.60
CA GLY A 144 -8.09 52.81 -14.93
C GLY A 144 -7.95 51.85 -16.12
N ILE A 145 -9.06 51.25 -16.56
CA ILE A 145 -9.18 50.47 -17.80
C ILE A 145 -10.63 50.53 -18.30
N THR A 146 -10.84 50.67 -19.61
CA THR A 146 -12.19 50.74 -20.18
C THR A 146 -12.79 49.34 -20.35
N ALA A 147 -13.30 48.78 -19.26
CA ALA A 147 -13.96 47.49 -19.23
C ALA A 147 -15.02 47.43 -18.12
N THR A 148 -15.99 46.51 -18.25
CA THR A 148 -17.03 46.26 -17.26
C THR A 148 -16.76 44.94 -16.55
N CYS A 149 -16.49 45.01 -15.25
CA CYS A 149 -16.39 43.85 -14.37
C CYS A 149 -17.69 43.04 -14.41
N SER A 150 -17.61 41.73 -14.59
CA SER A 150 -18.77 40.84 -14.76
C SER A 150 -19.30 40.28 -13.43
N GLY A 151 -18.55 40.40 -12.34
CA GLY A 151 -18.87 39.83 -11.05
C GLY A 151 -17.73 40.04 -10.05
N PRO A 152 -17.75 39.40 -8.88
CA PRO A 152 -16.67 39.55 -7.92
C PRO A 152 -15.34 39.02 -8.45
N ASP A 153 -14.26 39.67 -8.03
CA ASP A 153 -12.91 39.14 -8.25
C ASP A 153 -12.73 37.82 -7.48
N VAL A 154 -12.01 36.89 -8.07
CA VAL A 154 -11.71 35.58 -7.48
C VAL A 154 -10.21 35.41 -7.29
N GLN A 155 -9.80 34.40 -6.52
CA GLN A 155 -8.38 34.06 -6.38
C GLN A 155 -7.75 33.89 -7.76
N GLY A 156 -6.59 34.50 -8.00
CA GLY A 156 -5.83 34.34 -9.24
C GLY A 156 -4.68 33.34 -9.09
N TRP A 157 -3.77 33.35 -10.07
CA TRP A 157 -2.56 32.55 -10.08
C TRP A 157 -1.32 33.42 -10.30
N ILE A 158 -0.16 32.91 -9.89
CA ILE A 158 1.15 33.44 -10.28
C ILE A 158 1.86 32.43 -11.17
N GLU A 159 2.43 32.89 -12.27
CA GLU A 159 3.41 32.16 -13.06
C GLU A 159 4.81 32.66 -12.75
N VAL A 160 5.67 31.77 -12.27
CA VAL A 160 7.09 32.03 -12.06
C VAL A 160 7.88 31.31 -13.13
N ARG A 161 8.46 32.09 -14.05
CA ARG A 161 9.32 31.59 -15.10
C ARG A 161 10.73 31.36 -14.58
N GLY A 162 11.21 30.15 -14.80
CA GLY A 162 12.51 29.65 -14.42
C GLY A 162 13.39 29.42 -15.63
N ALA A 163 14.54 30.07 -15.69
CA ALA A 163 15.47 29.84 -16.79
C ALA A 163 16.00 28.40 -16.76
N ASP A 164 15.96 27.72 -17.91
CA ASP A 164 16.66 26.45 -18.10
C ASP A 164 18.14 26.61 -17.71
N THR A 165 18.74 25.58 -17.12
CA THR A 165 20.09 25.56 -16.53
C THR A 165 20.34 26.47 -15.32
N ALA A 166 19.35 27.27 -14.88
CA ALA A 166 19.47 28.01 -13.62
C ALA A 166 19.27 27.09 -12.41
N SER A 167 19.81 27.50 -11.25
CA SER A 167 19.76 26.71 -10.03
C SER A 167 19.27 27.52 -8.82
N ILE A 168 18.40 26.91 -8.02
CA ILE A 168 18.08 27.35 -6.66
C ILE A 168 18.81 26.41 -5.70
N THR A 169 19.81 26.95 -5.00
CA THR A 169 20.65 26.16 -4.09
C THR A 169 20.33 26.50 -2.65
N ILE A 170 19.74 25.55 -1.92
CA ILE A 170 19.25 25.77 -0.55
C ILE A 170 20.17 25.08 0.46
N PRO A 171 21.03 25.83 1.19
CA PRO A 171 21.85 25.29 2.27
C PRO A 171 21.07 25.22 3.59
N ARG A 172 21.70 24.70 4.67
CA ARG A 172 21.08 24.59 6.01
C ARG A 172 20.40 25.86 6.52
N VAL A 173 20.98 27.02 6.20
CA VAL A 173 20.51 28.35 6.59
C VAL A 173 19.41 28.89 5.66
N GLY A 174 19.19 28.24 4.51
CA GLY A 174 18.18 28.62 3.54
C GLY A 174 16.87 27.86 3.73
N LYS A 175 15.77 28.54 3.43
CA LYS A 175 14.42 27.98 3.38
C LYS A 175 13.77 28.33 2.05
N MET A 176 13.05 27.37 1.45
CA MET A 176 12.08 27.63 0.39
C MET A 176 10.69 27.22 0.84
N GLU A 177 9.71 28.09 0.64
CA GLU A 177 8.31 27.82 0.99
C GLU A 177 7.31 28.36 -0.05
N SER A 178 6.11 27.77 -0.08
CA SER A 178 4.97 28.33 -0.81
C SER A 178 3.68 28.30 0.00
N VAL A 179 2.75 29.21 -0.35
CA VAL A 179 1.43 29.30 0.28
C VAL A 179 0.41 28.53 -0.54
N GLU A 180 -0.37 27.69 0.15
CA GLU A 180 -1.47 26.94 -0.47
C GLU A 180 -2.62 27.90 -0.85
N ALA A 181 -2.89 28.02 -2.14
CA ALA A 181 -4.08 28.66 -2.67
C ALA A 181 -4.52 27.94 -3.95
N TRP A 182 -5.81 28.02 -4.25
CA TRP A 182 -6.43 27.30 -5.36
C TRP A 182 -7.00 28.26 -6.39
N PHE A 183 -6.78 27.93 -7.66
CA PHE A 183 -7.32 28.66 -8.78
C PHE A 183 -8.35 27.82 -9.53
N GLU A 184 -9.60 28.28 -9.56
CA GLU A 184 -10.69 27.63 -10.29
C GLU A 184 -10.54 27.94 -11.79
N ILE A 185 -10.38 26.90 -12.61
CA ILE A 185 -10.16 27.03 -14.07
C ILE A 185 -11.41 26.75 -14.90
N GLY A 186 -12.46 26.23 -14.28
CA GLY A 186 -13.74 26.00 -14.93
C GLY A 186 -14.60 24.97 -14.20
N THR A 187 -15.65 24.53 -14.89
CA THR A 187 -16.62 23.56 -14.37
C THR A 187 -16.84 22.48 -15.41
N THR A 188 -17.01 21.23 -14.97
CA THR A 188 -17.32 20.13 -15.88
C THR A 188 -18.71 20.29 -16.50
N ASN A 189 -18.86 19.98 -17.79
CA ASN A 189 -20.15 20.00 -18.48
C ASN A 189 -20.78 18.60 -18.61
N GLY A 190 -20.07 17.55 -18.16
CA GLY A 190 -20.49 16.14 -18.24
C GLY A 190 -20.34 15.53 -19.64
N THR A 191 -19.62 16.18 -20.56
CA THR A 191 -19.34 15.63 -21.88
C THR A 191 -17.91 15.10 -21.99
N ARG A 192 -17.75 13.96 -22.65
CA ARG A 192 -16.43 13.40 -22.98
C ARG A 192 -15.74 14.31 -23.99
N GLY A 193 -14.45 14.54 -23.80
CA GLY A 193 -13.67 15.42 -24.65
C GLY A 193 -13.82 16.90 -24.31
N GLN A 194 -14.48 17.26 -23.21
CA GLN A 194 -14.49 18.63 -22.71
C GLN A 194 -13.05 19.13 -22.55
N ILE A 195 -12.77 20.29 -23.16
CA ILE A 195 -11.51 21.01 -23.01
C ILE A 195 -11.73 22.14 -21.99
N ILE A 196 -10.88 22.17 -20.96
CA ILE A 196 -10.87 23.25 -19.98
C ILE A 196 -9.51 23.97 -20.12
N PRO A 197 -9.50 25.28 -20.43
CA PRO A 197 -8.28 26.05 -20.52
C PRO A 197 -7.48 26.02 -19.23
N CYS A 198 -6.16 25.93 -19.33
CA CYS A 198 -5.25 26.13 -18.20
C CYS A 198 -4.33 27.32 -18.48
N PRO A 199 -3.89 28.07 -17.46
CA PRO A 199 -2.96 29.18 -17.62
C PRO A 199 -1.67 28.75 -18.31
N THR A 200 -1.55 29.00 -19.61
CA THR A 200 -0.41 28.53 -20.40
C THR A 200 0.52 29.62 -20.92
N THR A 201 0.04 30.88 -20.99
CA THR A 201 0.85 32.10 -21.15
C THR A 201 2.11 31.93 -22.02
N ALA A 202 1.94 31.34 -23.22
CA ALA A 202 2.90 31.29 -24.34
C ALA A 202 2.39 30.37 -25.49
N THR A 203 3.09 30.39 -26.63
CA THR A 203 2.79 29.68 -27.90
C THR A 203 2.92 28.15 -27.84
N VAL A 204 3.54 27.58 -26.79
CA VAL A 204 3.72 26.14 -26.63
C VAL A 204 2.86 25.67 -25.46
N ALA A 205 1.70 25.08 -25.76
CA ALA A 205 0.76 24.63 -24.75
C ALA A 205 1.45 23.69 -23.74
N SER A 206 1.33 24.05 -22.46
CA SER A 206 1.96 23.32 -21.38
C SER A 206 1.33 21.97 -21.12
N THR A 207 2.17 21.02 -20.76
CA THR A 207 1.79 19.80 -20.07
C THR A 207 1.68 20.06 -18.56
N PHE A 208 0.45 20.21 -18.05
CA PHE A 208 0.17 20.17 -16.61
C PHE A 208 0.26 18.73 -16.08
N PRO A 209 0.86 18.50 -14.90
CA PRO A 209 0.91 17.18 -14.30
C PRO A 209 -0.46 16.67 -13.81
N GLY A 210 -1.41 17.55 -13.52
CA GLY A 210 -2.74 17.15 -13.09
C GLY A 210 -3.58 18.32 -12.60
N VAL A 211 -4.83 18.01 -12.25
CA VAL A 211 -5.83 18.94 -11.70
C VAL A 211 -6.64 18.28 -10.60
N TRP A 212 -7.38 19.08 -9.84
CA TRP A 212 -8.33 18.59 -8.83
C TRP A 212 -9.75 18.89 -9.30
N ILE A 213 -10.61 17.87 -9.28
CA ILE A 213 -12.00 17.98 -9.72
C ILE A 213 -12.91 17.60 -8.56
N GLU A 214 -14.00 18.35 -8.37
CA GLU A 214 -15.00 17.99 -7.36
C GLU A 214 -15.58 16.59 -7.61
N THR A 215 -15.85 15.87 -6.53
CA THR A 215 -16.48 14.54 -6.57
C THR A 215 -17.92 14.60 -7.07
N SER A 216 -18.62 15.70 -6.78
CA SER A 216 -19.95 16.04 -7.28
C SER A 216 -20.15 17.56 -7.23
N ALA A 217 -21.09 18.07 -8.03
CA ALA A 217 -21.34 19.51 -8.13
C ALA A 217 -21.64 20.14 -6.76
N GLY A 218 -20.80 21.10 -6.34
CA GLY A 218 -20.98 21.83 -5.09
C GLY A 218 -20.62 21.05 -3.83
N SER A 219 -19.96 19.89 -3.93
CA SER A 219 -19.56 19.11 -2.76
C SER A 219 -18.43 19.76 -1.96
N GLY A 220 -17.59 20.58 -2.61
CA GLY A 220 -16.37 21.11 -2.01
C GLY A 220 -15.29 20.05 -1.72
N ILE A 221 -15.53 18.78 -2.08
CA ILE A 221 -14.60 17.66 -1.93
C ILE A 221 -13.98 17.39 -3.30
N TYR A 222 -12.65 17.44 -3.38
CA TYR A 222 -11.92 17.32 -4.64
C TYR A 222 -11.05 16.08 -4.65
N GLU A 223 -10.86 15.51 -5.84
CA GLU A 223 -9.96 14.38 -6.06
C GLU A 223 -8.94 14.69 -7.16
N PRO A 224 -7.72 14.13 -7.07
CA PRO A 224 -6.66 14.34 -8.05
C PRO A 224 -6.91 13.59 -9.36
N TYR A 225 -6.77 14.29 -10.48
CA TYR A 225 -6.76 13.76 -11.84
C TYR A 225 -5.38 14.01 -12.44
N ALA A 226 -4.59 12.94 -12.51
CA ALA A 226 -3.21 13.01 -12.99
C ALA A 226 -3.12 12.90 -14.52
N SER A 227 -2.14 13.58 -15.11
CA SER A 227 -1.85 13.50 -16.53
C SER A 227 -1.27 12.13 -16.91
N VAL A 228 -1.60 11.66 -18.11
CA VAL A 228 -0.96 10.49 -18.72
C VAL A 228 0.23 10.87 -19.60
N GLY A 229 0.54 12.17 -19.73
CA GLY A 229 1.56 12.67 -20.64
C GLY A 229 1.11 12.47 -22.09
N THR A 230 1.89 11.70 -22.85
CA THR A 230 1.47 11.24 -24.17
C THR A 230 0.45 10.11 -24.04
N VAL A 231 -0.54 10.05 -24.93
CA VAL A 231 -1.55 8.99 -24.94
C VAL A 231 -1.61 8.31 -26.30
N VAL A 232 -1.70 6.98 -26.30
CA VAL A 232 -2.03 6.19 -27.49
C VAL A 232 -3.54 6.01 -27.51
N ALA A 233 -4.18 6.43 -28.60
CA ALA A 233 -5.63 6.36 -28.75
C ALA A 233 -6.09 4.90 -28.88
N LEU A 234 -6.88 4.43 -27.91
CA LEU A 234 -7.40 3.07 -27.84
C LEU A 234 -8.79 3.08 -27.21
N ALA A 235 -9.80 2.63 -27.95
CA ALA A 235 -11.19 2.59 -27.46
C ALA A 235 -11.40 1.66 -26.25
N THR A 236 -10.42 0.80 -25.96
CA THR A 236 -10.49 -0.16 -24.86
C THR A 236 -10.13 0.43 -23.50
N HIS A 237 -9.46 1.60 -23.44
CA HIS A 237 -9.11 2.26 -22.18
C HIS A 237 -10.31 2.33 -21.23
N ARG A 238 -10.09 1.90 -19.98
CA ARG A 238 -11.17 1.83 -18.97
C ARG A 238 -11.76 3.20 -18.67
N THR A 239 -13.04 3.19 -18.30
CA THR A 239 -13.84 4.39 -17.99
C THR A 239 -14.25 4.50 -16.52
N ASP A 240 -13.80 3.56 -15.68
CA ASP A 240 -14.12 3.52 -14.26
C ASP A 240 -13.27 4.47 -13.40
N ALA A 241 -13.62 4.61 -12.13
CA ALA A 241 -13.00 5.54 -11.18
C ALA A 241 -11.49 5.31 -10.92
N SER A 242 -10.93 4.15 -11.29
CA SER A 242 -9.48 3.93 -11.24
C SER A 242 -8.72 4.69 -12.33
N MET A 243 -9.42 5.23 -13.34
CA MET A 243 -8.88 6.01 -14.45
C MET A 243 -9.28 7.49 -14.38
N LYS A 244 -9.20 8.10 -13.19
CA LYS A 244 -9.24 9.56 -12.99
C LYS A 244 -7.95 10.18 -13.52
N VAL A 245 -7.94 10.44 -14.81
CA VAL A 245 -6.80 11.01 -15.53
C VAL A 245 -7.25 12.14 -16.46
N ILE A 246 -6.32 13.01 -16.81
CA ILE A 246 -6.49 14.01 -17.87
C ILE A 246 -5.53 13.72 -19.02
N THR A 247 -5.91 14.19 -20.21
CA THR A 247 -5.00 14.33 -21.35
C THR A 247 -4.79 15.81 -21.65
N GLN A 248 -3.76 16.14 -22.43
CA GLN A 248 -3.41 17.51 -22.78
C GLN A 248 -3.73 17.79 -24.24
N THR A 249 -4.14 19.02 -24.54
CA THR A 249 -4.33 19.56 -25.89
C THR A 249 -3.67 20.93 -25.98
N THR A 250 -3.60 21.51 -27.18
CA THR A 250 -3.18 22.90 -27.34
C THR A 250 -4.11 23.91 -26.67
N GLY A 251 -5.38 23.54 -26.45
CA GLY A 251 -6.40 24.38 -25.83
C GLY A 251 -6.56 24.19 -24.31
N GLY A 252 -5.76 23.33 -23.68
CA GLY A 252 -5.85 23.01 -22.25
C GLY A 252 -6.03 21.52 -21.98
N ILE A 253 -6.49 21.21 -20.77
CA ILE A 253 -6.73 19.82 -20.34
C ILE A 253 -7.99 19.27 -21.01
N ARG A 254 -7.99 17.97 -21.27
CA ARG A 254 -9.13 17.23 -21.82
C ARG A 254 -9.52 16.08 -20.91
N ILE A 255 -10.82 15.98 -20.64
CA ILE A 255 -11.41 15.02 -19.70
C ILE A 255 -12.15 13.92 -20.47
N GLY A 256 -12.03 12.68 -20.00
CA GLY A 256 -12.85 11.55 -20.48
C GLY A 256 -12.65 11.20 -21.97
N ASN A 257 -11.47 11.50 -22.55
CA ASN A 257 -11.16 11.27 -23.95
C ASN A 257 -9.64 11.18 -24.21
N ASP A 258 -9.20 10.26 -25.08
CA ASP A 258 -7.78 10.04 -25.46
C ASP A 258 -7.33 10.82 -26.71
N GLY A 259 -8.21 11.60 -27.31
CA GLY A 259 -8.02 12.36 -28.55
C GLY A 259 -8.78 11.80 -29.74
N THR A 260 -9.36 10.62 -29.58
CA THR A 260 -10.20 9.99 -30.60
C THR A 260 -11.44 9.36 -29.96
N ASN A 261 -11.27 8.63 -28.87
CA ASN A 261 -12.28 7.79 -28.23
C ASN A 261 -12.77 8.39 -26.91
N GLY A 262 -14.02 8.13 -26.56
CA GLY A 262 -14.58 8.46 -25.26
C GLY A 262 -14.20 7.44 -24.18
N VAL A 263 -13.06 7.64 -23.52
CA VAL A 263 -12.44 6.72 -22.55
C VAL A 263 -12.06 7.42 -21.25
N PHE A 264 -11.47 6.75 -20.26
CA PHE A 264 -11.17 7.33 -18.93
C PHE A 264 -12.41 7.76 -18.14
N PHE A 265 -12.22 8.06 -16.86
CA PHE A 265 -13.32 8.47 -16.00
C PHE A 265 -13.91 9.82 -16.44
N LEU A 266 -15.23 9.91 -16.49
CA LEU A 266 -15.97 11.14 -16.78
C LEU A 266 -16.60 11.64 -15.47
N PRO A 267 -16.14 12.78 -14.92
CA PRO A 267 -16.79 13.41 -13.77
C PRO A 267 -18.22 13.84 -14.12
N PRO A 268 -19.14 13.88 -13.12
CA PRO A 268 -20.49 14.44 -13.30
C PRO A 268 -20.46 15.90 -13.78
N THR A 269 -21.55 16.38 -14.40
CA THR A 269 -21.72 17.80 -14.74
C THR A 269 -21.72 18.67 -13.48
N GLY A 270 -21.18 19.89 -13.58
CA GLY A 270 -21.24 20.90 -12.52
C GLY A 270 -20.11 20.81 -11.49
N CYS A 271 -19.16 19.89 -11.63
CA CYS A 271 -18.03 19.74 -10.73
C CYS A 271 -17.00 20.84 -11.02
N LYS A 272 -16.59 21.60 -10.00
CA LYS A 272 -15.52 22.59 -10.17
C LYS A 272 -14.18 21.91 -10.46
N VAL A 273 -13.38 22.54 -11.31
CA VAL A 273 -12.02 22.11 -11.66
C VAL A 273 -11.05 23.19 -11.20
N ARG A 274 -10.04 22.79 -10.43
CA ARG A 274 -9.04 23.70 -9.88
C ARG A 274 -7.61 23.19 -10.04
N ILE A 275 -6.69 24.14 -10.03
CA ILE A 275 -5.25 23.89 -9.95
C ILE A 275 -4.65 24.67 -8.79
N PRO A 276 -3.48 24.27 -8.30
CA PRO A 276 -2.74 25.13 -7.39
C PRO A 276 -2.37 26.47 -8.02
N ALA A 277 -2.46 27.55 -7.25
CA ALA A 277 -2.34 28.92 -7.75
C ALA A 277 -0.88 29.38 -7.97
N THR A 278 0.11 28.64 -7.49
CA THR A 278 1.53 28.87 -7.82
C THR A 278 1.91 27.97 -8.98
N ILE A 279 2.41 28.53 -10.09
CA ILE A 279 2.84 27.77 -11.26
C ILE A 279 4.31 28.07 -11.54
N LEU A 280 5.16 27.06 -11.41
CA LEU A 280 6.61 27.14 -11.64
C LEU A 280 6.91 26.54 -13.01
N THR A 281 7.25 27.39 -13.99
CA THR A 281 7.41 27.01 -15.40
C THR A 281 8.84 27.21 -15.88
N THR A 282 9.23 26.52 -16.95
CA THR A 282 10.55 26.66 -17.58
C THR A 282 10.52 27.65 -18.74
N CYS A 283 11.58 28.44 -18.91
CA CYS A 283 11.78 29.35 -20.04
C CYS A 283 13.22 29.28 -20.58
N THR A 284 13.39 29.65 -21.84
CA THR A 284 14.71 29.68 -22.49
C THR A 284 15.30 31.08 -22.42
N ARG A 285 16.59 31.21 -22.03
CA ARG A 285 17.32 32.47 -22.18
C ARG A 285 18.01 32.54 -23.54
N THR A 286 17.66 33.54 -24.34
CA THR A 286 18.28 33.82 -25.65
C THR A 286 18.85 35.24 -25.67
N ALA A 287 19.97 35.43 -26.35
CA ALA A 287 20.61 36.74 -26.46
C ALA A 287 19.68 37.72 -27.21
N GLY A 288 19.42 38.90 -26.62
CA GLY A 288 18.53 39.91 -27.18
C GLY A 288 17.05 39.81 -26.74
N SER A 289 16.63 38.70 -26.14
CA SER A 289 15.26 38.51 -25.61
C SER A 289 15.20 38.20 -24.12
N GLY A 290 16.34 38.10 -23.44
CA GLY A 290 16.42 37.98 -21.98
C GLY A 290 15.75 36.72 -21.43
N SER A 291 14.72 36.85 -20.59
CA SER A 291 14.02 35.71 -19.94
C SER A 291 13.25 34.82 -20.94
N GLY A 292 12.91 35.35 -22.12
CA GLY A 292 12.29 34.60 -23.21
C GLY A 292 10.86 34.10 -22.95
N PRO A 293 10.22 33.49 -23.96
CA PRO A 293 8.94 32.83 -23.78
C PRO A 293 9.11 31.56 -22.95
N ARG A 294 8.04 31.17 -22.28
CA ARG A 294 7.91 29.86 -21.65
C ARG A 294 8.09 28.75 -22.70
N VAL A 295 8.70 27.64 -22.29
CA VAL A 295 8.89 26.43 -23.11
C VAL A 295 8.35 25.17 -22.42
N LEU A 296 8.16 24.10 -23.20
CA LEU A 296 7.87 22.78 -22.68
C LEU A 296 9.05 22.30 -21.80
N PRO A 297 8.80 21.69 -20.63
CA PRO A 297 9.89 21.20 -19.78
C PRO A 297 10.76 20.18 -20.52
N ASN A 298 12.07 20.39 -20.51
CA ASN A 298 13.01 19.53 -21.23
C ASN A 298 12.90 18.06 -20.76
N ALA A 299 12.97 17.10 -21.68
CA ALA A 299 13.01 15.66 -21.34
C ALA A 299 14.18 15.31 -20.40
N THR A 300 15.31 15.99 -20.55
CA THR A 300 16.48 15.87 -19.69
C THR A 300 16.29 16.72 -18.44
N LEU A 301 15.96 16.07 -17.32
CA LEU A 301 15.62 16.75 -16.06
C LEU A 301 16.66 17.77 -15.60
N ALA A 302 17.95 17.43 -15.65
CA ALA A 302 19.05 18.29 -15.21
C ALA A 302 19.28 19.55 -16.08
N THR A 303 18.56 19.69 -17.19
CA THR A 303 18.62 20.91 -18.03
C THR A 303 17.51 21.92 -17.72
N ARG A 304 16.48 21.51 -16.96
CA ARG A 304 15.44 22.41 -16.45
C ARG A 304 16.03 23.33 -15.38
N GLN A 305 15.28 24.33 -14.93
CA GLN A 305 15.62 24.97 -13.66
C GLN A 305 15.64 23.90 -12.55
N GLU A 306 16.75 23.81 -11.85
CA GLU A 306 16.96 22.81 -10.80
C GLU A 306 16.83 23.47 -9.42
N LEU A 307 16.08 22.81 -8.54
CA LEU A 307 16.18 23.06 -7.11
C LEU A 307 17.03 21.95 -6.49
N VAL A 308 18.10 22.36 -5.82
CA VAL A 308 19.05 21.47 -5.15
C VAL A 308 19.27 21.92 -3.70
N THR A 309 19.40 20.96 -2.79
CA THR A 309 19.80 21.21 -1.41
C THR A 309 21.29 20.91 -1.22
N THR A 310 22.07 21.89 -0.78
CA THR A 310 23.52 21.72 -0.50
C THR A 310 23.77 21.82 1.00
N GLY A 311 23.84 20.69 1.68
CA GLY A 311 24.07 20.67 3.13
C GLY A 311 22.80 21.02 3.93
N ALA A 312 21.75 20.21 3.77
CA ALA A 312 20.60 20.15 4.68
C ALA A 312 19.63 21.36 4.66
N GLY A 313 19.25 21.85 3.47
CA GLY A 313 18.24 22.92 3.32
C GLY A 313 16.81 22.53 3.76
N TYR A 314 15.95 23.53 3.95
CA TYR A 314 14.55 23.36 4.37
C TYR A 314 13.59 23.68 3.22
N VAL A 315 12.71 22.73 2.86
CA VAL A 315 11.74 22.88 1.76
C VAL A 315 10.32 22.55 2.23
N ASP A 316 9.40 23.51 2.11
CA ASP A 316 7.97 23.34 2.41
C ASP A 316 7.11 23.90 1.27
N MET A 317 6.82 23.04 0.30
CA MET A 317 6.04 23.41 -0.88
C MET A 317 4.58 23.01 -0.69
N ARG A 318 3.70 23.99 -0.82
CA ARG A 318 2.25 23.83 -0.74
C ARG A 318 1.56 24.52 -1.90
N GLY A 319 0.59 23.85 -2.52
CA GLY A 319 -0.23 24.46 -3.55
C GLY A 319 0.57 24.96 -4.76
N ALA A 320 1.45 24.13 -5.31
CA ALA A 320 2.26 24.48 -6.48
C ALA A 320 2.14 23.48 -7.63
N VAL A 321 2.01 23.98 -8.86
CA VAL A 321 2.29 23.25 -10.10
C VAL A 321 3.76 23.44 -10.43
N ILE A 322 4.51 22.35 -10.56
CA ILE A 322 5.96 22.37 -10.62
C ILE A 322 6.47 21.68 -11.88
N GLN A 323 7.08 22.46 -12.77
CA GLN A 323 7.75 21.94 -13.97
C GLN A 323 9.27 21.87 -13.81
N TRP A 324 9.81 22.53 -12.79
CA TRP A 324 11.21 22.51 -12.43
C TRP A 324 11.65 21.12 -11.96
N TYR A 325 12.96 20.87 -12.03
CA TYR A 325 13.54 19.66 -11.50
C TYR A 325 13.76 19.79 -9.99
N MET A 326 12.92 19.12 -9.22
CA MET A 326 12.93 19.18 -7.75
C MET A 326 13.83 18.06 -7.20
N ASN A 327 15.13 18.34 -7.10
CA ASN A 327 16.14 17.40 -6.67
C ASN A 327 16.44 17.57 -5.16
N LEU A 328 15.55 17.04 -4.31
CA LEU A 328 15.75 17.09 -2.85
C LEU A 328 16.67 15.96 -2.38
N SER A 329 17.96 16.13 -2.65
CA SER A 329 19.03 15.27 -2.12
C SER A 329 19.71 15.93 -0.94
N GLN A 330 19.73 15.25 0.22
CA GLN A 330 20.34 15.73 1.46
C GLN A 330 19.69 17.01 2.01
N ALA A 331 18.37 17.12 1.92
CA ALA A 331 17.62 18.17 2.62
C ALA A 331 17.50 17.83 4.12
N PHE A 332 17.41 18.85 4.98
CA PHE A 332 17.04 18.61 6.37
C PHE A 332 15.57 18.23 6.48
N PHE A 333 14.71 18.96 5.75
CA PHE A 333 13.26 18.81 5.76
C PHE A 333 12.70 18.96 4.36
N ALA A 334 11.76 18.08 4.01
CA ALA A 334 11.06 18.08 2.73
C ALA A 334 9.57 17.84 2.95
N LYS A 335 8.75 18.84 2.61
CA LYS A 335 7.29 18.75 2.60
C LYS A 335 6.71 19.11 1.24
N TYR A 336 5.78 18.29 0.78
CA TYR A 336 4.90 18.58 -0.35
C TYR A 336 3.45 18.40 0.07
N LYS A 337 2.62 19.44 -0.14
CA LYS A 337 1.18 19.36 0.07
C LYS A 337 0.42 19.96 -1.11
N ALA A 338 -0.59 19.28 -1.64
CA ALA A 338 -1.42 19.84 -2.72
C ALA A 338 -0.58 20.31 -3.93
N CYS A 339 0.48 19.55 -4.28
CA CYS A 339 1.41 19.92 -5.36
C CYS A 339 1.24 19.01 -6.57
N ALA A 340 1.38 19.56 -7.78
CA ALA A 340 1.37 18.80 -9.04
C ALA A 340 2.73 18.94 -9.72
N MET A 341 3.49 17.86 -9.83
CA MET A 341 4.90 17.85 -10.27
C MET A 341 5.09 17.08 -11.57
N SER A 342 5.88 17.65 -12.46
CA SER A 342 6.28 17.02 -13.72
C SER A 342 7.35 15.95 -13.50
N ASP A 343 7.06 14.74 -13.98
CA ASP A 343 7.95 13.60 -14.18
C ASP A 343 8.51 12.89 -12.94
N THR A 344 9.03 13.62 -11.94
CA THR A 344 9.67 12.98 -10.78
C THR A 344 9.58 13.81 -9.51
N MET A 345 9.36 13.12 -8.39
CA MET A 345 9.57 13.61 -7.04
C MET A 345 10.75 12.83 -6.45
N VAL A 346 11.85 13.54 -6.17
CA VAL A 346 13.07 12.95 -5.60
C VAL A 346 13.18 13.36 -4.13
N LEU A 347 13.25 12.36 -3.25
CA LEU A 347 13.41 12.50 -1.80
C LEU A 347 14.55 11.60 -1.35
N SER A 348 15.78 12.12 -1.25
CA SER A 348 16.93 11.30 -0.85
C SER A 348 17.66 11.87 0.34
N LYS A 349 17.97 11.00 1.32
CA LYS A 349 18.74 11.36 2.52
C LYS A 349 18.12 12.54 3.28
N ILE A 350 16.80 12.51 3.43
CA ILE A 350 16.06 13.52 4.19
C ILE A 350 16.30 13.25 5.68
N ALA A 351 16.83 14.24 6.40
CA ALA A 351 17.25 14.12 7.80
C ALA A 351 16.12 14.35 8.81
N SER A 352 14.89 14.50 8.35
CA SER A 352 13.67 14.59 9.14
C SER A 352 12.62 13.62 8.60
N PRO A 353 11.52 13.38 9.33
CA PRO A 353 10.38 12.67 8.77
C PRO A 353 9.94 13.31 7.45
N VAL A 354 9.68 12.48 6.43
CA VAL A 354 9.11 12.95 5.15
C VAL A 354 7.63 13.29 5.32
N ASP A 355 7.14 14.30 4.60
CA ASP A 355 5.73 14.73 4.68
C ASP A 355 5.21 15.04 3.27
N VAL A 356 4.55 14.07 2.65
CA VAL A 356 3.91 14.22 1.32
C VAL A 356 2.42 13.90 1.45
N ASP A 357 1.57 14.83 1.04
CA ASP A 357 0.11 14.69 1.10
C ASP A 357 -0.59 15.34 -0.09
N ASP A 358 -1.61 14.68 -0.64
CA ASP A 358 -2.44 15.18 -1.74
C ASP A 358 -1.59 15.69 -2.93
N CYS A 359 -0.61 14.91 -3.38
CA CYS A 359 0.29 15.31 -4.47
C CYS A 359 0.03 14.51 -5.75
N ILE A 360 0.28 15.14 -6.90
CA ILE A 360 0.28 14.49 -8.21
C ILE A 360 1.71 14.53 -8.75
N VAL A 361 2.23 13.39 -9.19
CA VAL A 361 3.43 13.33 -10.04
C VAL A 361 3.06 12.61 -11.33
N ALA A 362 3.31 13.25 -12.47
CA ALA A 362 2.86 12.74 -13.75
C ALA A 362 3.82 13.08 -14.88
N PRO A 363 3.91 12.24 -15.93
CA PRO A 363 4.82 12.46 -17.02
C PRO A 363 4.38 13.68 -17.85
N THR A 364 5.35 14.49 -18.27
CA THR A 364 5.13 15.62 -19.19
C THR A 364 4.82 15.13 -20.59
N ALA A 365 5.51 14.09 -21.05
CA ALA A 365 5.31 13.46 -22.36
C ALA A 365 5.46 11.94 -22.24
N ALA A 366 6.14 11.28 -23.17
CA ALA A 366 6.50 9.85 -23.09
C ALA A 366 7.67 9.59 -22.10
N GLN A 367 7.66 10.23 -20.93
CA GLN A 367 8.76 10.22 -19.96
C GLN A 367 8.76 8.97 -19.08
N LEU A 368 9.96 8.42 -18.87
CA LEU A 368 10.21 7.16 -18.16
C LEU A 368 11.00 7.37 -16.85
N ASN A 369 10.77 8.49 -16.18
CA ASN A 369 11.34 8.75 -14.86
C ASN A 369 10.52 8.05 -13.77
N PHE A 370 11.15 7.69 -12.64
CA PHE A 370 10.39 7.27 -11.46
C PHE A 370 9.55 8.45 -10.99
N ALA A 371 8.24 8.26 -10.91
CA ALA A 371 7.34 9.30 -10.42
C ALA A 371 7.63 9.60 -8.94
N LEU A 372 7.89 8.56 -8.14
CA LEU A 372 8.42 8.69 -6.79
C LEU A 372 9.78 8.00 -6.69
N ASN A 373 10.80 8.75 -6.29
CA ASN A 373 12.11 8.21 -5.95
C ASN A 373 12.46 8.61 -4.52
N ILE A 374 12.30 7.68 -3.58
CA ILE A 374 12.70 7.87 -2.19
C ILE A 374 13.84 6.92 -1.82
N ALA A 375 14.92 7.48 -1.28
CA ALA A 375 16.11 6.72 -0.98
C ALA A 375 16.85 7.19 0.28
N SER A 376 17.21 6.26 1.17
CA SER A 376 17.99 6.55 2.39
C SER A 376 17.30 7.53 3.34
N CYS A 377 15.98 7.40 3.52
CA CYS A 377 15.20 8.20 4.46
C CYS A 377 14.85 7.36 5.69
N PHE A 378 15.47 7.68 6.83
CA PHE A 378 15.46 6.81 8.02
C PHE A 378 14.59 7.33 9.18
N GLU A 379 14.14 8.58 9.11
CA GLU A 379 13.41 9.26 10.18
C GLU A 379 11.89 9.02 10.15
N GLY A 380 11.41 8.11 9.31
CA GLY A 380 9.98 7.84 9.13
C GLY A 380 9.25 8.96 8.39
N GLY A 381 7.99 9.16 8.75
CA GLY A 381 7.09 10.14 8.12
C GLY A 381 5.98 9.50 7.29
N THR A 382 5.35 10.30 6.44
CA THR A 382 4.16 9.92 5.68
C THR A 382 4.25 10.32 4.21
N ILE A 383 3.80 9.42 3.34
CA ILE A 383 3.49 9.71 1.94
C ILE A 383 2.07 9.22 1.70
N GLN A 384 1.14 10.13 1.46
CA GLN A 384 -0.28 9.79 1.48
C GLN A 384 -1.12 10.55 0.47
N ASN A 385 -2.28 9.98 0.15
CA ASN A 385 -3.30 10.55 -0.73
C ASN A 385 -2.76 11.05 -2.08
N SER A 386 -1.67 10.48 -2.56
CA SER A 386 -0.92 10.99 -3.71
C SER A 386 -1.02 10.07 -4.92
N VAL A 387 -0.95 10.66 -6.12
CA VAL A 387 -1.03 9.94 -7.40
C VAL A 387 0.31 10.03 -8.12
N PHE A 388 0.92 8.88 -8.34
CA PHE A 388 2.18 8.71 -9.06
C PHE A 388 1.91 8.01 -10.39
N ASN A 389 2.00 8.77 -11.48
CA ASN A 389 1.85 8.27 -12.85
C ASN A 389 3.22 8.20 -13.54
N ARG A 390 3.43 7.12 -14.29
CA ARG A 390 4.57 6.97 -15.21
C ARG A 390 4.03 6.64 -16.60
N PHE A 391 4.68 7.11 -17.67
CA PHE A 391 4.19 6.84 -19.02
C PHE A 391 4.12 5.34 -19.35
N SER A 392 5.22 4.59 -19.16
CA SER A 392 5.28 3.18 -19.59
C SER A 392 6.10 2.26 -18.68
N LEU A 393 5.76 0.97 -18.74
CA LEU A 393 6.44 -0.18 -18.13
C LEU A 393 6.92 -1.17 -19.22
N ALA A 394 7.44 -0.67 -20.34
CA ALA A 394 7.82 -1.50 -21.48
C ALA A 394 9.20 -2.18 -21.36
N SER A 395 10.11 -1.62 -20.55
CA SER A 395 11.51 -2.07 -20.43
C SER A 395 11.77 -2.77 -19.10
N SER A 396 12.70 -3.72 -19.06
CA SER A 396 13.11 -4.38 -17.80
C SER A 396 13.53 -3.36 -16.74
N GLY A 397 13.14 -3.59 -15.48
CA GLY A 397 13.44 -2.70 -14.38
C GLY A 397 12.65 -1.38 -14.38
N ALA A 398 11.68 -1.20 -15.28
CA ALA A 398 10.79 -0.06 -15.24
C ALA A 398 9.77 -0.21 -14.10
N TYR A 399 9.74 0.75 -13.18
CA TYR A 399 8.75 0.85 -12.11
C TYR A 399 8.20 2.27 -12.01
N VAL A 400 7.00 2.43 -11.46
CA VAL A 400 6.41 3.76 -11.20
C VAL A 400 7.16 4.45 -10.06
N ALA A 401 7.45 3.72 -8.99
CA ALA A 401 8.15 4.21 -7.81
C ALA A 401 9.33 3.33 -7.39
N GLN A 402 10.34 3.96 -6.81
CA GLN A 402 11.50 3.34 -6.18
C GLN A 402 11.59 3.74 -4.71
N LEU A 403 11.64 2.75 -3.81
CA LEU A 403 11.71 2.93 -2.35
C LEU A 403 12.91 2.16 -1.77
N ASN A 404 14.08 2.79 -1.68
CA ASN A 404 15.32 2.10 -1.27
C ASN A 404 15.85 2.58 0.07
N TYR A 405 16.14 1.67 1.00
CA TYR A 405 16.67 2.00 2.33
C TYR A 405 15.79 3.03 3.05
N VAL A 406 14.50 2.70 3.18
CA VAL A 406 13.49 3.55 3.81
C VAL A 406 13.10 2.93 5.14
N THR A 407 13.05 3.72 6.21
CA THR A 407 12.68 3.21 7.54
C THR A 407 11.52 4.00 8.14
N GLY A 408 10.52 3.30 8.68
CA GLY A 408 9.44 3.91 9.47
C GLY A 408 8.44 4.76 8.70
N VAL A 409 8.49 4.78 7.36
CA VAL A 409 7.56 5.58 6.54
C VAL A 409 6.23 4.86 6.38
N THR A 410 5.14 5.60 6.57
CA THR A 410 3.78 5.17 6.27
C THR A 410 3.35 5.67 4.89
N PHE A 411 3.07 4.74 4.00
CA PHE A 411 2.46 4.97 2.70
C PHE A 411 0.96 4.68 2.82
N SER A 412 0.11 5.67 2.53
CA SER A 412 -1.34 5.51 2.71
C SER A 412 -2.18 6.13 1.61
N GLY A 413 -3.04 5.33 0.97
CA GLY A 413 -4.01 5.82 -0.01
C GLY A 413 -3.37 6.37 -1.29
N ASN A 414 -2.13 5.95 -1.61
CA ASN A 414 -1.48 6.39 -2.84
C ASN A 414 -1.89 5.53 -4.04
N ILE A 415 -1.82 6.12 -5.24
CA ILE A 415 -2.04 5.43 -6.51
C ILE A 415 -0.74 5.40 -7.30
N TYR A 416 -0.29 4.21 -7.69
CA TYR A 416 0.85 4.02 -8.59
C TYR A 416 0.33 3.46 -9.91
N ARG A 417 0.51 4.20 -10.99
CA ARG A 417 -0.11 3.90 -12.27
C ARG A 417 0.87 4.01 -13.43
N SER A 418 0.88 2.99 -14.29
CA SER A 418 1.40 3.11 -15.66
C SER A 418 0.38 3.76 -16.57
N ALA A 419 0.75 4.64 -17.50
CA ALA A 419 -0.20 5.19 -18.46
C ALA A 419 -0.48 4.21 -19.61
N THR A 420 0.51 3.38 -19.97
CA THR A 420 0.37 2.33 -20.99
C THR A 420 0.32 0.94 -20.38
N LEU A 421 -0.05 -0.05 -21.20
CA LEU A 421 0.09 -1.46 -20.87
C LEU A 421 1.57 -1.80 -20.63
N ARG A 422 1.81 -2.69 -19.67
CA ARG A 422 3.08 -3.36 -19.41
C ARG A 422 3.50 -4.22 -20.62
N ALA A 423 4.77 -4.18 -20.99
CA ALA A 423 5.31 -5.05 -22.05
C ALA A 423 6.41 -6.01 -21.58
N ASN A 424 6.72 -6.06 -20.27
CA ASN A 424 7.80 -6.88 -19.73
C ASN A 424 7.43 -7.52 -18.38
N GLY A 425 7.94 -8.72 -18.09
CA GLY A 425 7.68 -9.46 -16.84
C GLY A 425 8.45 -8.97 -15.59
N THR A 426 9.41 -8.05 -15.76
CA THR A 426 10.29 -7.55 -14.68
C THR A 426 10.02 -6.09 -14.31
N THR A 427 8.78 -5.65 -14.47
CA THR A 427 8.32 -4.27 -14.25
C THR A 427 7.18 -4.22 -13.25
N GLY A 428 6.78 -3.03 -12.81
CA GLY A 428 5.62 -2.90 -11.93
C GLY A 428 5.34 -1.50 -11.40
N CYS A 429 4.56 -1.44 -10.33
CA CYS A 429 4.23 -0.21 -9.62
C CYS A 429 5.37 0.22 -8.70
N ILE A 430 5.83 -0.66 -7.82
CA ILE A 430 6.85 -0.34 -6.82
C ILE A 430 8.02 -1.31 -6.95
N THR A 431 9.24 -0.78 -6.92
CA THR A 431 10.43 -1.54 -6.56
C THR A 431 11.00 -1.01 -5.25
N SER A 432 11.29 -1.91 -4.33
CA SER A 432 11.82 -1.54 -3.02
C SER A 432 12.93 -2.48 -2.58
N THR A 433 13.99 -1.89 -2.04
CA THR A 433 15.14 -2.60 -1.48
C THR A 433 15.34 -2.18 -0.03
N ALA A 434 15.37 -3.16 0.87
CA ALA A 434 15.57 -2.97 2.30
C ALA A 434 14.65 -1.92 2.96
N PRO A 435 13.31 -1.94 2.74
CA PRO A 435 12.39 -1.18 3.58
C PRO A 435 12.32 -1.82 4.97
N VAL A 436 12.31 -1.00 6.03
CA VAL A 436 12.28 -1.47 7.42
C VAL A 436 11.18 -0.75 8.18
N ASN A 437 10.32 -1.47 8.90
CA ASN A 437 9.22 -0.88 9.69
C ASN A 437 8.28 0.03 8.87
N CYS A 438 8.19 -0.18 7.55
CA CYS A 438 7.29 0.59 6.70
C CYS A 438 5.87 0.01 6.70
N THR A 439 4.88 0.90 6.65
CA THR A 439 3.46 0.51 6.54
C THR A 439 2.92 0.96 5.18
N PHE A 440 2.24 0.08 4.47
CA PHE A 440 1.57 0.33 3.20
C PHE A 440 0.09 0.05 3.38
N THR A 441 -0.75 1.07 3.42
CA THR A 441 -2.19 0.92 3.72
C THR A 441 -3.04 1.52 2.60
N ASN A 442 -3.97 0.75 2.04
CA ASN A 442 -4.85 1.21 0.95
C ASN A 442 -4.09 1.72 -0.30
N GLU A 443 -2.86 1.21 -0.52
CA GLU A 443 -2.10 1.54 -1.72
C GLU A 443 -2.76 0.87 -2.94
N THR A 444 -2.89 1.61 -4.03
CA THR A 444 -3.49 1.15 -5.29
C THR A 444 -2.43 0.95 -6.37
N PHE A 445 -2.30 -0.29 -6.84
CA PHE A 445 -1.37 -0.67 -7.91
C PHE A 445 -2.13 -0.84 -9.22
N ILE A 446 -1.73 -0.08 -10.25
CA ILE A 446 -2.35 -0.11 -11.57
C ILE A 446 -1.27 -0.33 -12.64
N GLY A 447 -1.22 -1.54 -13.21
CA GLY A 447 -0.32 -1.90 -14.32
C GLY A 447 0.73 -2.97 -14.03
N GLY A 448 0.92 -3.35 -12.76
CA GLY A 448 1.84 -4.42 -12.38
C GLY A 448 2.16 -4.49 -10.88
N ARG A 449 3.11 -5.35 -10.53
CA ARG A 449 3.46 -5.74 -9.15
C ARG A 449 4.08 -4.63 -8.29
N GLY A 450 3.95 -4.74 -6.97
CA GLY A 450 4.93 -4.19 -6.02
C GLY A 450 5.94 -5.26 -5.61
N ILE A 451 7.24 -5.02 -5.79
CA ILE A 451 8.31 -5.92 -5.35
C ILE A 451 9.10 -5.31 -4.19
N PHE A 452 9.26 -6.08 -3.13
CA PHE A 452 9.91 -5.71 -1.88
C PHE A 452 10.99 -6.74 -1.57
N SER A 453 12.25 -6.35 -1.76
CA SER A 453 13.42 -7.17 -1.47
C SER A 453 14.01 -6.77 -0.12
N ALA A 454 14.43 -7.74 0.69
CA ALA A 454 14.97 -7.54 2.04
C ALA A 454 14.06 -6.69 2.95
N ALA A 455 12.74 -6.79 2.79
CA ALA A 455 11.78 -6.09 3.62
C ALA A 455 11.76 -6.66 5.03
N GLN A 456 11.85 -5.80 6.05
CA GLN A 456 11.88 -6.22 7.44
C GLN A 456 10.79 -5.53 8.25
N ARG A 457 9.91 -6.31 8.89
CA ARG A 457 8.83 -5.78 9.74
C ARG A 457 7.91 -4.82 9.00
N CYS A 458 7.69 -5.03 7.71
CA CYS A 458 6.76 -4.25 6.90
C CYS A 458 5.34 -4.77 7.04
N VAL A 459 4.37 -3.86 6.97
CA VAL A 459 2.94 -4.18 7.02
C VAL A 459 2.27 -3.71 5.73
N PHE A 460 1.58 -4.62 5.04
CA PHE A 460 0.78 -4.35 3.86
C PHE A 460 -0.70 -4.55 4.21
N ASN A 461 -1.46 -3.47 4.31
CA ASN A 461 -2.88 -3.48 4.64
C ASN A 461 -3.72 -3.11 3.41
N ASN A 462 -4.64 -3.98 3.02
CA ASN A 462 -5.65 -3.74 1.99
C ASN A 462 -5.06 -3.17 0.68
N THR A 463 -4.13 -3.89 0.06
CA THR A 463 -3.63 -3.53 -1.27
C THR A 463 -4.75 -3.65 -2.30
N ILE A 464 -4.96 -2.59 -3.08
CA ILE A 464 -5.92 -2.54 -4.19
C ILE A 464 -5.15 -2.80 -5.49
N TYR A 465 -5.61 -3.73 -6.32
CA TYR A 465 -4.88 -4.12 -7.53
C TYR A 465 -5.72 -4.07 -8.81
N TYR A 466 -5.09 -3.56 -9.87
CA TYR A 466 -5.53 -3.64 -11.25
C TYR A 466 -4.32 -4.01 -12.13
N ASP A 467 -4.40 -5.11 -12.87
CA ASP A 467 -3.29 -5.60 -13.68
C ASP A 467 -2.92 -4.66 -14.83
N HIS A 468 -3.91 -4.03 -15.43
CA HIS A 468 -3.72 -3.14 -16.58
C HIS A 468 -4.60 -1.89 -16.52
N THR A 469 -4.18 -0.90 -17.30
CA THR A 469 -4.80 0.42 -17.41
C THR A 469 -5.75 0.49 -18.61
N ILE A 470 -5.47 -0.34 -19.62
CA ILE A 470 -6.12 -0.32 -20.92
C ILE A 470 -7.38 -1.19 -20.90
N THR A 471 -7.27 -2.52 -20.82
CA THR A 471 -8.43 -3.43 -20.96
C THR A 471 -9.25 -3.50 -19.67
N THR A 472 -10.25 -4.39 -19.59
CA THR A 472 -10.92 -4.80 -18.33
C THR A 472 -10.61 -6.24 -17.93
N THR A 473 -9.84 -6.94 -18.77
CA THR A 473 -9.47 -8.35 -18.62
C THR A 473 -7.96 -8.54 -18.70
N THR A 474 -7.40 -9.22 -17.70
CA THR A 474 -5.99 -9.59 -17.65
C THR A 474 -5.69 -10.69 -18.68
N THR A 475 -4.61 -10.54 -19.43
CA THR A 475 -4.12 -11.57 -20.35
C THR A 475 -3.05 -12.45 -19.70
N ALA A 476 -2.90 -13.69 -20.18
CA ALA A 476 -1.82 -14.59 -19.74
C ALA A 476 -0.43 -14.11 -20.20
N THR A 477 -0.36 -13.20 -21.17
CA THR A 477 0.88 -12.64 -21.70
C THR A 477 1.47 -11.66 -20.69
N ASN A 478 2.62 -12.00 -20.11
CA ASN A 478 3.27 -11.32 -18.96
C ASN A 478 2.54 -11.50 -17.62
N PRO A 479 2.42 -12.74 -17.10
CA PRO A 479 1.72 -13.00 -15.86
C PRO A 479 2.40 -12.30 -14.67
N MET A 480 1.60 -11.80 -13.72
CA MET A 480 2.07 -11.01 -12.59
C MET A 480 1.46 -11.46 -11.26
N MET A 481 2.11 -11.03 -10.19
CA MET A 481 1.60 -11.10 -8.82
C MET A 481 1.36 -9.68 -8.32
N ALA A 482 0.39 -9.46 -7.44
CA ALA A 482 0.16 -8.11 -6.93
C ALA A 482 1.30 -7.66 -5.99
N LEU A 483 1.69 -8.52 -5.05
CA LEU A 483 2.75 -8.27 -4.08
C LEU A 483 3.82 -9.36 -4.17
N VAL A 484 5.09 -8.97 -4.17
CA VAL A 484 6.24 -9.88 -4.14
C VAL A 484 7.14 -9.50 -2.98
N VAL A 485 7.37 -10.44 -2.06
CA VAL A 485 8.27 -10.30 -0.92
C VAL A 485 9.41 -11.30 -1.09
N THR A 486 10.65 -10.81 -1.12
CA THR A 486 11.80 -11.63 -1.52
C THR A 486 13.11 -11.18 -0.88
N GLY A 487 14.21 -11.91 -1.14
CA GLY A 487 15.56 -11.47 -0.82
C GLY A 487 15.85 -11.34 0.67
N ALA A 488 15.67 -12.41 1.43
CA ALA A 488 15.84 -12.43 2.90
C ALA A 488 14.90 -11.45 3.63
N SER A 489 13.69 -11.27 3.12
CA SER A 489 12.65 -10.50 3.80
C SER A 489 12.19 -11.23 5.07
N ALA A 490 11.93 -10.50 6.16
CA ALA A 490 11.63 -11.10 7.46
C ALA A 490 10.54 -10.37 8.25
N ASN A 491 9.70 -11.12 8.98
CA ASN A 491 8.71 -10.59 9.93
C ASN A 491 7.67 -9.66 9.30
N ASN A 492 7.28 -9.92 8.05
CA ASN A 492 6.34 -9.07 7.32
C ASN A 492 4.90 -9.53 7.52
N THR A 493 3.96 -8.60 7.47
CA THR A 493 2.52 -8.90 7.54
C THR A 493 1.81 -8.41 6.29
N VAL A 494 1.00 -9.28 5.69
CA VAL A 494 0.05 -8.96 4.63
C VAL A 494 -1.35 -9.17 5.17
N ASN A 495 -2.18 -8.13 5.15
CA ASN A 495 -3.47 -8.10 5.82
C ASN A 495 -4.53 -7.51 4.88
N GLY A 496 -5.28 -8.39 4.23
CA GLY A 496 -6.33 -8.01 3.28
C GLY A 496 -5.84 -7.60 1.90
N PHE A 497 -6.76 -7.72 0.94
CA PHE A 497 -6.61 -7.37 -0.47
C PHE A 497 -7.96 -6.93 -1.03
N SER A 498 -7.93 -6.06 -2.04
CA SER A 498 -9.10 -5.61 -2.77
C SER A 498 -8.90 -5.79 -4.28
N LEU A 499 -9.85 -6.45 -4.94
CA LEU A 499 -9.91 -6.59 -6.39
C LEU A 499 -11.21 -5.96 -6.91
N PRO A 500 -11.29 -4.62 -7.07
CA PRO A 500 -12.53 -3.96 -7.48
C PRO A 500 -13.04 -4.43 -8.86
N LEU A 501 -12.13 -4.90 -9.71
CA LEU A 501 -12.43 -5.57 -10.97
C LEU A 501 -11.73 -6.93 -11.00
N PRO A 502 -12.38 -8.03 -10.57
CA PRO A 502 -11.75 -9.35 -10.48
C PRO A 502 -11.18 -9.87 -11.81
N ALA A 503 -11.80 -9.50 -12.93
CA ALA A 503 -11.32 -9.83 -14.28
C ALA A 503 -10.01 -9.10 -14.65
N ASN A 504 -9.66 -8.03 -13.92
CA ASN A 504 -8.40 -7.29 -14.02
C ASN A 504 -7.48 -7.59 -12.81
N GLY A 505 -7.59 -8.79 -12.23
CA GLY A 505 -6.74 -9.25 -11.14
C GLY A 505 -5.34 -9.71 -11.60
N PRO A 506 -4.40 -9.96 -10.67
CA PRO A 506 -3.07 -10.45 -11.00
C PRO A 506 -3.15 -11.88 -11.52
N TYR A 507 -2.50 -12.17 -12.65
CA TYR A 507 -2.67 -13.47 -13.32
C TYR A 507 -2.16 -14.67 -12.49
N SER A 508 -1.03 -14.54 -11.81
CA SER A 508 -0.41 -15.66 -11.09
C SER A 508 -0.98 -15.84 -9.69
N ALA A 509 -0.86 -14.82 -8.85
CA ALA A 509 -1.29 -14.86 -7.45
C ALA A 509 -1.46 -13.46 -6.87
N LEU A 510 -2.14 -13.33 -5.72
CA LEU A 510 -2.10 -12.08 -4.96
C LEU A 510 -0.69 -11.82 -4.41
N ILE A 511 -0.07 -12.85 -3.84
CA ILE A 511 1.21 -12.73 -3.11
C ILE A 511 2.21 -13.75 -3.66
N SER A 512 3.47 -13.35 -3.79
CA SER A 512 4.60 -14.27 -3.95
C SER A 512 5.65 -14.10 -2.86
N LEU A 513 6.13 -15.23 -2.34
CA LEU A 513 7.22 -15.31 -1.37
C LEU A 513 8.41 -16.08 -1.94
N SER A 514 9.62 -15.63 -1.66
CA SER A 514 10.85 -16.37 -1.97
C SER A 514 11.97 -16.00 -1.03
N SER A 515 12.72 -16.99 -0.52
CA SER A 515 13.85 -16.74 0.37
C SER A 515 13.49 -15.80 1.53
N SER A 516 12.35 -16.03 2.18
CA SER A 516 11.76 -15.12 3.18
C SER A 516 11.43 -15.84 4.49
N TYR A 517 11.40 -15.08 5.58
CA TYR A 517 11.25 -15.59 6.95
C TYR A 517 10.03 -14.96 7.62
N ASN A 518 9.29 -15.73 8.43
CA ASN A 518 8.26 -15.24 9.34
C ASN A 518 7.26 -14.28 8.67
N THR A 519 6.60 -14.70 7.59
CA THR A 519 5.61 -13.87 6.90
C THR A 519 4.19 -14.28 7.27
N LEU A 520 3.43 -13.35 7.84
CA LEU A 520 2.02 -13.53 8.21
C LEU A 520 1.12 -12.98 7.11
N ILE A 521 0.25 -13.82 6.56
CA ILE A 521 -0.78 -13.47 5.59
C ILE A 521 -2.14 -13.69 6.24
N LYS A 522 -2.98 -12.66 6.32
CA LYS A 522 -4.27 -12.77 7.00
C LYS A 522 -5.39 -11.90 6.42
N ASN A 523 -6.63 -12.23 6.79
CA ASN A 523 -7.85 -11.44 6.52
C ASN A 523 -8.05 -11.07 5.04
N ILE A 524 -7.75 -12.00 4.12
CA ILE A 524 -8.06 -11.83 2.70
C ILE A 524 -9.48 -12.34 2.50
N GLY A 525 -10.43 -11.47 2.14
CA GLY A 525 -11.86 -11.78 2.29
C GLY A 525 -12.30 -11.73 3.76
N SER A 526 -13.58 -11.45 4.02
CA SER A 526 -14.05 -11.22 5.39
C SER A 526 -14.56 -12.47 6.11
N SER A 527 -15.06 -13.46 5.37
CA SER A 527 -15.57 -14.72 5.92
C SER A 527 -15.76 -15.77 4.81
N TYR A 528 -16.10 -17.01 5.18
CA TYR A 528 -16.53 -18.04 4.22
C TYR A 528 -17.75 -17.60 3.39
N SER A 529 -18.65 -16.77 3.95
CA SER A 529 -19.85 -16.26 3.27
C SER A 529 -19.64 -14.95 2.52
N SER A 530 -18.49 -14.30 2.70
CA SER A 530 -18.10 -13.07 2.01
C SER A 530 -16.61 -13.14 1.63
N PRO A 531 -16.25 -14.10 0.75
CA PRO A 531 -14.88 -14.24 0.28
C PRO A 531 -14.48 -13.08 -0.63
N LEU A 532 -13.17 -12.86 -0.79
CA LEU A 532 -12.67 -12.03 -1.88
C LEU A 532 -12.93 -12.74 -3.21
N VAL A 533 -13.78 -12.13 -4.04
CA VAL A 533 -14.17 -12.68 -5.34
C VAL A 533 -13.02 -12.52 -6.33
N MET A 534 -12.50 -13.64 -6.83
CA MET A 534 -11.54 -13.70 -7.93
C MET A 534 -12.25 -14.00 -9.25
N ASN A 535 -11.46 -14.25 -10.30
CA ASN A 535 -11.95 -14.71 -11.59
C ASN A 535 -11.12 -15.93 -12.02
N ALA A 536 -11.80 -17.05 -12.29
CA ALA A 536 -11.18 -18.34 -12.58
C ALA A 536 -10.40 -18.39 -13.91
N SER A 537 -10.55 -17.39 -14.79
CA SER A 537 -9.69 -17.23 -15.98
C SER A 537 -8.45 -16.37 -15.72
N VAL A 538 -8.39 -15.69 -14.58
CA VAL A 538 -7.42 -14.63 -14.31
C VAL A 538 -6.57 -14.91 -13.08
N THR A 539 -7.12 -14.89 -11.87
CA THR A 539 -6.28 -14.97 -10.65
C THR A 539 -6.12 -16.42 -10.22
N GLY A 540 -4.86 -16.88 -10.17
CA GLY A 540 -4.52 -18.27 -9.84
C GLY A 540 -4.73 -18.64 -8.38
N LEU A 541 -4.04 -17.92 -7.51
CA LEU A 541 -3.79 -18.31 -6.12
C LEU A 541 -3.86 -17.10 -5.17
N ILE A 542 -4.03 -17.35 -3.86
CA ILE A 542 -3.70 -16.36 -2.83
C ILE A 542 -2.17 -16.21 -2.78
N LEU A 543 -1.48 -17.34 -2.59
CA LEU A 543 -0.04 -17.38 -2.37
C LEU A 543 0.65 -18.34 -3.36
N VAL A 544 1.75 -17.88 -3.96
CA VAL A 544 2.72 -18.75 -4.65
C VAL A 544 4.11 -18.56 -4.07
N THR A 545 4.80 -19.64 -3.74
CA THR A 545 6.18 -19.59 -3.26
C THR A 545 7.17 -19.95 -4.37
N ASN A 546 8.32 -19.30 -4.38
CA ASN A 546 9.49 -19.71 -5.19
C ASN A 546 10.57 -20.38 -4.32
N GLY A 547 10.19 -20.92 -3.16
CA GLY A 547 11.03 -21.78 -2.33
C GLY A 547 11.89 -21.03 -1.32
N ASN A 548 12.52 -21.83 -0.46
CA ASN A 548 13.47 -21.44 0.57
C ASN A 548 12.87 -20.46 1.59
N ASN A 549 11.57 -20.59 1.87
CA ASN A 549 10.90 -19.79 2.88
C ASN A 549 10.79 -20.56 4.21
N ASP A 550 10.77 -19.84 5.32
CA ASP A 550 10.60 -20.40 6.66
C ASP A 550 9.60 -19.55 7.46
N GLY A 551 8.67 -20.19 8.17
CA GLY A 551 7.71 -19.50 9.03
C GLY A 551 6.60 -18.78 8.25
N ILE A 552 6.04 -19.43 7.23
CA ILE A 552 4.86 -18.90 6.52
C ILE A 552 3.61 -19.16 7.37
N VAL A 553 2.84 -18.11 7.67
CA VAL A 553 1.57 -18.25 8.41
C VAL A 553 0.44 -17.65 7.58
N MET A 554 -0.56 -18.44 7.21
CA MET A 554 -1.77 -17.98 6.53
C MET A 554 -3.00 -18.18 7.44
N LYS A 555 -3.74 -17.11 7.74
CA LYS A 555 -4.90 -17.16 8.65
C LYS A 555 -6.12 -16.42 8.12
N ARG A 556 -7.29 -17.06 8.14
CA ARG A 556 -8.58 -16.45 7.76
C ARG A 556 -8.50 -15.79 6.39
N CYS A 557 -8.15 -16.59 5.38
CA CYS A 557 -8.08 -16.16 3.99
C CYS A 557 -9.17 -16.90 3.21
N TYR A 558 -10.19 -16.17 2.77
CA TYR A 558 -11.36 -16.66 2.08
C TYR A 558 -11.43 -16.09 0.67
N VAL A 559 -11.26 -16.94 -0.35
CA VAL A 559 -11.38 -16.57 -1.75
C VAL A 559 -12.35 -17.49 -2.49
N SER A 560 -12.91 -17.00 -3.59
CA SER A 560 -13.76 -17.79 -4.50
C SER A 560 -13.35 -17.56 -5.95
N ASN A 561 -13.70 -18.50 -6.84
CA ASN A 561 -13.34 -18.48 -8.27
C ASN A 561 -11.82 -18.42 -8.50
N THR A 562 -11.06 -19.23 -7.76
CA THR A 562 -9.64 -19.43 -8.05
C THR A 562 -9.48 -20.16 -9.38
N ARG A 563 -8.38 -19.92 -10.10
CA ARG A 563 -8.05 -20.76 -11.27
C ARG A 563 -7.34 -22.05 -10.89
N THR A 564 -6.62 -22.04 -9.76
CA THR A 564 -5.65 -23.10 -9.43
C THR A 564 -5.76 -23.58 -7.98
N GLY A 565 -6.20 -22.72 -7.07
CA GLY A 565 -6.44 -23.07 -5.67
C GLY A 565 -6.06 -21.95 -4.70
N PRO A 566 -6.01 -22.24 -3.39
CA PRO A 566 -5.63 -21.24 -2.38
C PRO A 566 -4.13 -20.94 -2.38
N TYR A 567 -3.26 -21.93 -2.63
CA TYR A 567 -1.81 -21.77 -2.52
C TYR A 567 -1.03 -22.74 -3.40
N SER A 568 0.24 -22.43 -3.64
CA SER A 568 1.24 -23.34 -4.22
C SER A 568 2.56 -23.19 -3.46
N PHE A 569 3.00 -24.28 -2.86
CA PHE A 569 4.24 -24.38 -2.09
C PHE A 569 5.35 -25.11 -2.87
N LEU A 570 6.59 -25.02 -2.41
CA LEU A 570 7.70 -25.87 -2.82
C LEU A 570 8.26 -26.68 -1.64
N ASN A 571 8.93 -27.80 -1.95
CA ASN A 571 9.53 -28.70 -0.96
C ASN A 571 10.78 -28.14 -0.25
N SER A 572 11.16 -26.90 -0.56
CA SER A 572 12.16 -26.14 0.20
C SER A 572 11.55 -25.08 1.11
N ASP A 573 10.22 -24.96 1.16
CA ASP A 573 9.53 -24.16 2.17
C ASP A 573 9.34 -24.98 3.45
N THR A 574 9.48 -24.36 4.61
CA THR A 574 9.36 -25.04 5.90
C THR A 574 8.61 -24.22 6.94
N ASN A 575 8.13 -24.90 7.98
CA ASN A 575 7.39 -24.33 9.10
C ASN A 575 6.18 -23.51 8.65
N VAL A 576 5.31 -24.14 7.86
CA VAL A 576 4.10 -23.52 7.32
C VAL A 576 2.90 -23.78 8.25
N LEU A 577 2.15 -22.73 8.59
CA LEU A 577 0.89 -22.83 9.32
C LEU A 577 -0.26 -22.27 8.49
N LEU A 578 -1.29 -23.08 8.26
CA LEU A 578 -2.52 -22.68 7.57
C LEU A 578 -3.70 -22.80 8.52
N GLU A 579 -4.48 -21.74 8.71
CA GLU A 579 -5.69 -21.78 9.55
C GLU A 579 -6.84 -21.05 8.84
N HIS A 580 -7.92 -21.77 8.52
CA HIS A 580 -9.07 -21.21 7.78
C HIS A 580 -8.66 -20.54 6.46
N VAL A 581 -7.84 -21.24 5.67
CA VAL A 581 -7.49 -20.84 4.30
C VAL A 581 -8.43 -21.56 3.33
N SER A 582 -9.14 -20.81 2.50
CA SER A 582 -10.27 -21.30 1.71
C SER A 582 -10.11 -20.89 0.25
N GLY A 583 -10.11 -21.89 -0.63
CA GLY A 583 -10.37 -21.74 -2.07
C GLY A 583 -11.84 -22.04 -2.40
N ASP A 584 -12.12 -22.41 -3.66
CA ASP A 584 -13.46 -22.74 -4.14
C ASP A 584 -13.87 -24.23 -3.97
N ALA A 585 -13.02 -25.03 -3.30
CA ALA A 585 -13.17 -26.47 -3.10
C ALA A 585 -13.26 -27.34 -4.37
N ALA A 586 -13.13 -26.77 -5.58
CA ALA A 586 -13.07 -27.49 -6.84
C ALA A 586 -11.62 -27.87 -7.19
N ASP A 587 -10.68 -27.00 -6.82
CA ASP A 587 -9.27 -27.16 -7.15
C ASP A 587 -8.53 -28.10 -6.18
N ALA A 588 -7.82 -29.08 -6.74
CA ALA A 588 -6.96 -29.99 -5.98
C ALA A 588 -5.67 -29.28 -5.52
N SER A 589 -5.51 -29.12 -4.21
CA SER A 589 -4.35 -28.46 -3.59
C SER A 589 -3.40 -29.49 -2.99
N VAL A 590 -2.10 -29.34 -3.29
CA VAL A 590 -1.04 -30.20 -2.75
C VAL A 590 -0.29 -29.46 -1.65
N LEU A 591 -0.07 -30.13 -0.52
CA LEU A 591 0.65 -29.57 0.63
C LEU A 591 2.13 -29.99 0.63
N VAL A 592 2.91 -29.46 -0.32
CA VAL A 592 4.30 -29.93 -0.53
C VAL A 592 5.37 -29.23 0.33
N ALA A 593 4.99 -28.39 1.29
CA ALA A 593 5.93 -27.75 2.21
C ALA A 593 6.31 -28.66 3.38
N LEU A 594 7.50 -28.46 3.93
CA LEU A 594 8.03 -29.18 5.08
C LEU A 594 7.44 -28.67 6.39
N ASN A 595 7.34 -29.53 7.41
CA ASN A 595 6.88 -29.17 8.76
C ASN A 595 5.55 -28.37 8.76
N THR A 596 4.62 -28.74 7.89
CA THR A 596 3.37 -28.00 7.70
C THR A 596 2.28 -28.50 8.64
N VAL A 597 1.53 -27.56 9.21
CA VAL A 597 0.29 -27.82 9.95
C VAL A 597 -0.85 -27.07 9.27
N ALA A 598 -1.83 -27.80 8.74
CA ALA A 598 -2.99 -27.21 8.08
C ALA A 598 -4.28 -27.48 8.87
N LYS A 599 -4.95 -26.42 9.31
CA LYS A 599 -6.14 -26.50 10.15
C LYS A 599 -7.33 -25.86 9.44
N ASN A 600 -8.37 -26.66 9.21
CA ASN A 600 -9.68 -26.23 8.72
C ASN A 600 -9.63 -25.45 7.40
N CYS A 601 -8.78 -25.89 6.46
CA CYS A 601 -8.72 -25.30 5.13
C CYS A 601 -9.92 -25.75 4.28
N LEU A 602 -10.48 -24.92 3.41
CA LEU A 602 -11.51 -25.33 2.44
C LEU A 602 -10.84 -25.60 1.08
N LEU A 603 -10.65 -26.87 0.77
CA LEU A 603 -9.97 -27.32 -0.45
C LEU A 603 -10.28 -28.80 -0.77
N ALA A 604 -10.13 -29.16 -2.04
CA ALA A 604 -9.95 -30.56 -2.42
C ALA A 604 -8.47 -30.93 -2.22
N ALA A 605 -8.17 -31.96 -1.43
CA ALA A 605 -6.77 -32.39 -1.20
C ALA A 605 -6.35 -33.44 -2.22
N ALA A 606 -5.10 -33.38 -2.67
CA ALA A 606 -4.48 -34.43 -3.46
C ALA A 606 -4.46 -35.79 -2.71
N THR A 607 -4.53 -36.90 -3.45
CA THR A 607 -4.68 -38.27 -2.90
C THR A 607 -3.39 -39.10 -2.89
N SER A 608 -2.29 -38.58 -3.45
CA SER A 608 -1.00 -39.29 -3.54
C SER A 608 0.01 -38.79 -2.50
N GLY A 609 0.99 -39.65 -2.18
CA GLY A 609 2.15 -39.27 -1.37
C GLY A 609 2.94 -38.13 -2.01
N GLN A 610 3.57 -37.31 -1.18
CA GLN A 610 4.27 -36.11 -1.61
C GLN A 610 5.78 -36.36 -1.67
N VAL A 611 6.42 -35.94 -2.75
CA VAL A 611 7.84 -36.23 -2.98
C VAL A 611 8.73 -35.24 -2.24
N SER A 612 9.72 -35.76 -1.51
CA SER A 612 10.69 -35.03 -0.71
C SER A 612 10.03 -34.08 0.31
N VAL A 613 8.94 -34.53 0.91
CA VAL A 613 8.23 -33.81 1.98
C VAL A 613 8.49 -34.51 3.32
N TYR A 614 8.87 -33.72 4.31
CA TYR A 614 9.26 -34.17 5.65
C TYR A 614 8.53 -33.36 6.71
N GLY A 615 8.13 -34.00 7.79
CA GLY A 615 7.54 -33.38 8.98
C GLY A 615 6.10 -32.86 8.85
N THR A 616 5.50 -33.00 7.67
CA THR A 616 4.10 -32.63 7.41
C THR A 616 3.22 -33.87 7.58
N HIS A 617 2.52 -33.97 8.71
CA HIS A 617 1.73 -35.18 9.05
C HIS A 617 0.24 -34.92 9.06
N TRP A 618 -0.21 -33.82 9.67
CA TRP A 618 -1.62 -33.62 9.99
C TRP A 618 -2.25 -32.48 9.20
N MET A 619 -3.45 -32.74 8.69
CA MET A 619 -4.34 -31.67 8.22
C MET A 619 -5.80 -31.93 8.57
N THR A 620 -6.54 -30.84 8.84
CA THR A 620 -8.01 -30.84 8.78
C THR A 620 -8.48 -29.93 7.66
N ARG A 621 -9.53 -30.36 6.95
CA ARG A 621 -10.11 -29.59 5.86
C ARG A 621 -11.61 -29.75 5.76
N PHE A 622 -12.27 -28.70 5.30
CA PHE A 622 -13.64 -28.75 4.83
C PHE A 622 -13.66 -29.11 3.34
N THR A 623 -14.68 -29.86 2.92
CA THR A 623 -14.97 -30.15 1.50
C THR A 623 -16.26 -29.50 1.05
N SER A 624 -17.12 -29.09 1.98
CA SER A 624 -18.38 -28.42 1.73
C SER A 624 -18.80 -27.63 2.98
N THR A 625 -20.03 -27.14 3.02
CA THR A 625 -20.67 -26.59 4.22
C THR A 625 -21.04 -27.65 5.26
N THR A 626 -21.00 -28.94 4.91
CA THR A 626 -21.52 -30.04 5.72
C THR A 626 -20.53 -31.18 5.98
N ALA A 627 -19.40 -31.21 5.26
CA ALA A 627 -18.43 -32.30 5.34
C ALA A 627 -16.98 -31.81 5.37
N GLY A 628 -16.10 -32.65 5.89
CA GLY A 628 -14.66 -32.47 5.84
C GLY A 628 -13.90 -33.74 6.24
N PHE A 629 -12.59 -33.60 6.46
CA PHE A 629 -11.71 -34.70 6.82
C PHE A 629 -10.65 -34.28 7.85
N ALA A 630 -10.29 -35.23 8.71
CA ALA A 630 -8.98 -35.26 9.38
C ALA A 630 -8.08 -36.24 8.62
N GLU A 631 -6.89 -35.81 8.23
CA GLU A 631 -5.99 -36.59 7.37
C GLU A 631 -4.58 -36.68 7.94
N ILE A 632 -3.99 -37.85 7.73
CA ILE A 632 -2.59 -38.15 8.00
C ILE A 632 -1.87 -38.34 6.67
N LEU A 633 -0.80 -37.59 6.47
CA LEU A 633 0.21 -37.78 5.42
C LEU A 633 1.36 -38.57 6.02
N CYS A 634 1.69 -39.74 5.46
CA CYS A 634 2.67 -40.66 6.01
C CYS A 634 4.13 -40.24 5.71
N ASN A 635 4.41 -38.95 5.77
CA ASN A 635 5.74 -38.39 5.56
C ASN A 635 6.68 -38.76 6.72
N GLU A 636 7.99 -38.72 6.47
CA GLU A 636 9.00 -38.96 7.49
C GLU A 636 9.04 -37.82 8.52
N PRO A 637 9.11 -38.09 9.83
CA PRO A 637 9.21 -37.04 10.84
C PRO A 637 10.56 -36.32 10.80
N THR A 638 10.52 -35.02 11.04
CA THR A 638 11.70 -34.22 11.40
C THR A 638 11.81 -34.10 12.92
N ALA A 639 12.89 -33.48 13.42
CA ALA A 639 13.03 -33.14 14.83
C ALA A 639 11.84 -32.29 15.34
N THR A 640 11.37 -31.32 14.55
CA THR A 640 10.24 -30.44 14.89
C THR A 640 8.91 -31.19 14.96
N SER A 641 8.74 -32.24 14.15
CA SER A 641 7.49 -33.01 14.08
C SER A 641 7.54 -34.33 14.85
N ALA A 642 8.59 -34.60 15.63
CA ALA A 642 8.80 -35.90 16.28
C ALA A 642 7.68 -36.27 17.28
N ALA A 643 6.97 -35.29 17.84
CA ALA A 643 5.80 -35.53 18.67
C ALA A 643 4.55 -35.95 17.86
N GLN A 644 4.53 -35.71 16.54
CA GLN A 644 3.37 -35.94 15.69
C GLN A 644 3.36 -37.30 14.99
N CYS A 645 4.55 -37.90 14.79
CA CYS A 645 4.74 -39.20 14.14
C CYS A 645 5.94 -39.90 14.79
N GLN A 646 5.70 -41.06 15.39
CA GLN A 646 6.66 -41.79 16.21
C GLN A 646 6.74 -43.26 15.81
N VAL A 647 7.96 -43.78 15.75
CA VAL A 647 8.18 -45.24 15.73
C VAL A 647 7.93 -45.76 17.13
N THR A 648 6.86 -46.54 17.28
CA THR A 648 6.40 -47.08 18.57
C THR A 648 6.61 -48.59 18.70
N GLY A 649 7.09 -49.24 17.64
CA GLY A 649 7.51 -50.64 17.65
C GLY A 649 8.24 -51.04 16.36
N GLY A 650 9.09 -52.06 16.45
CA GLY A 650 9.84 -52.59 15.30
C GLY A 650 10.81 -51.60 14.65
N THR A 651 11.04 -51.76 13.34
CA THR A 651 11.96 -50.94 12.53
C THR A 651 11.31 -50.49 11.22
N PRO A 652 10.18 -49.77 11.26
CA PRO A 652 9.56 -49.21 10.06
C PRO A 652 10.52 -48.24 9.36
N GLN A 653 10.39 -48.12 8.04
CA GLN A 653 11.23 -47.26 7.21
C GLN A 653 10.38 -46.24 6.46
N PHE A 654 10.92 -45.05 6.21
CA PHE A 654 10.26 -44.06 5.37
C PHE A 654 10.95 -43.97 4.01
N ASN A 655 10.23 -43.45 3.02
CA ASN A 655 10.81 -43.09 1.73
C ASN A 655 10.52 -41.63 1.37
N SER A 656 11.27 -41.11 0.41
CA SER A 656 11.10 -39.74 -0.09
C SER A 656 9.87 -39.55 -0.98
N SER A 657 8.97 -40.52 -1.09
CA SER A 657 7.72 -40.43 -1.85
C SER A 657 6.51 -40.19 -0.93
N GLY A 658 6.75 -39.84 0.34
CA GLY A 658 5.71 -39.54 1.33
C GLY A 658 4.99 -40.79 1.78
N SER A 659 5.74 -41.86 2.08
CA SER A 659 5.20 -43.15 2.49
C SER A 659 6.00 -43.76 3.64
N VAL A 660 5.31 -44.57 4.44
CA VAL A 660 5.93 -45.41 5.46
C VAL A 660 5.78 -46.89 5.10
N LEU A 661 6.87 -47.63 5.27
CA LEU A 661 7.01 -49.05 4.98
C LEU A 661 6.95 -49.83 6.30
N LEU A 662 5.94 -50.71 6.41
CA LEU A 662 5.71 -51.58 7.57
C LEU A 662 5.88 -53.04 7.12
N THR A 663 7.12 -53.45 6.87
CA THR A 663 7.41 -54.69 6.11
C THR A 663 7.56 -55.93 7.00
N LYS A 664 7.82 -55.76 8.29
CA LYS A 664 8.02 -56.84 9.26
C LYS A 664 6.91 -56.84 10.30
N VAL A 665 6.47 -58.03 10.72
CA VAL A 665 5.48 -58.17 11.79
C VAL A 665 5.96 -57.41 13.04
N GLY A 666 5.08 -56.56 13.59
CA GLY A 666 5.39 -55.72 14.75
C GLY A 666 6.02 -54.36 14.43
N ASP A 667 6.38 -54.06 13.17
CA ASP A 667 6.67 -52.68 12.75
C ASP A 667 5.45 -51.80 13.06
N GLN A 668 5.65 -50.71 13.81
CA GLN A 668 4.57 -49.90 14.34
C GLN A 668 4.90 -48.40 14.31
N ILE A 669 3.94 -47.61 13.86
CA ILE A 669 3.97 -46.15 13.86
C ILE A 669 2.73 -45.62 14.58
N THR A 670 2.92 -44.57 15.38
CA THR A 670 1.84 -43.79 15.98
C THR A 670 1.90 -42.35 15.50
N TRP A 671 0.79 -41.83 15.00
CA TRP A 671 0.58 -40.42 14.73
C TRP A 671 -0.27 -39.78 15.82
N GLU A 672 0.13 -38.61 16.30
CA GLU A 672 -0.62 -37.82 17.28
C GLU A 672 -0.89 -36.40 16.76
N MET A 673 -2.16 -36.00 16.77
CA MET A 673 -2.60 -34.73 16.24
C MET A 673 -2.17 -33.56 17.15
N PRO A 674 -1.45 -32.54 16.63
CA PRO A 674 -0.88 -31.49 17.47
C PRO A 674 -1.87 -30.40 17.88
N PHE A 675 -3.12 -30.43 17.40
CA PHE A 675 -4.13 -29.39 17.66
C PHE A 675 -5.54 -29.99 17.79
N PHE A 676 -6.41 -29.33 18.55
CA PHE A 676 -7.84 -29.65 18.57
C PHE A 676 -8.49 -29.19 17.26
N ALA A 677 -9.13 -30.11 16.54
CA ALA A 677 -9.93 -29.82 15.36
C ALA A 677 -11.28 -29.20 15.78
N VAL A 678 -11.42 -27.89 15.63
CA VAL A 678 -12.69 -27.17 15.89
C VAL A 678 -13.56 -27.11 14.63
N GLY A 679 -14.83 -26.72 14.78
CA GLY A 679 -15.75 -26.52 13.66
C GLY A 679 -16.36 -27.79 13.08
N TYR A 680 -16.19 -28.96 13.72
CA TYR A 680 -16.84 -30.22 13.33
C TYR A 680 -17.78 -30.72 14.43
N THR A 681 -18.87 -31.38 14.05
CA THR A 681 -19.90 -31.83 14.98
C THR A 681 -19.87 -33.34 15.26
N ALA A 682 -19.29 -34.14 14.37
CA ALA A 682 -19.18 -35.59 14.55
C ALA A 682 -18.18 -36.21 13.56
N PHE A 683 -17.78 -37.45 13.84
CA PHE A 683 -17.27 -38.35 12.79
C PHE A 683 -18.42 -38.77 11.87
N THR A 684 -18.17 -38.87 10.57
CA THR A 684 -19.16 -39.35 9.60
C THR A 684 -19.29 -40.87 9.70
N ASN A 685 -20.52 -41.40 9.58
CA ASN A 685 -20.78 -42.84 9.48
C ASN A 685 -20.33 -43.39 8.11
N SER A 686 -19.02 -43.43 7.90
CA SER A 686 -18.37 -43.94 6.69
C SER A 686 -17.04 -44.58 7.07
N ALA A 687 -16.60 -45.56 6.28
CA ALA A 687 -15.30 -46.18 6.47
C ALA A 687 -14.18 -45.14 6.24
N PRO A 688 -13.12 -45.14 7.08
CA PRO A 688 -11.91 -44.38 6.80
C PRO A 688 -11.33 -44.70 5.42
N THR A 689 -10.70 -43.73 4.78
CA THR A 689 -9.99 -43.96 3.51
C THR A 689 -8.52 -44.18 3.80
N ILE A 690 -8.01 -45.37 3.48
CA ILE A 690 -6.61 -45.74 3.66
C ILE A 690 -5.99 -45.95 2.27
N THR A 691 -4.89 -45.29 1.99
CA THR A 691 -4.16 -45.39 0.71
C THR A 691 -2.79 -45.99 0.95
N GLY A 692 -2.41 -46.92 0.08
CA GLY A 692 -1.21 -47.73 0.23
C GLY A 692 -1.33 -49.07 -0.48
N THR A 693 -0.48 -50.01 -0.11
CA THR A 693 -0.48 -51.38 -0.62
C THR A 693 -0.79 -52.33 0.53
N ASN A 694 -1.66 -53.31 0.29
CA ASN A 694 -2.18 -54.26 1.29
C ASN A 694 -3.00 -53.61 2.42
N VAL A 695 -3.88 -52.65 2.08
CA VAL A 695 -4.65 -51.82 3.03
C VAL A 695 -6.17 -51.99 2.90
N THR A 696 -6.68 -53.15 2.49
CA THR A 696 -8.13 -53.37 2.32
C THR A 696 -8.81 -53.68 3.65
N PHE A 697 -9.86 -52.94 4.03
CA PHE A 697 -10.63 -53.23 5.24
C PHE A 697 -11.22 -54.65 5.21
N SER A 698 -11.16 -55.36 6.34
CA SER A 698 -11.76 -56.70 6.49
C SER A 698 -12.72 -56.77 7.67
N SER A 699 -12.22 -56.64 8.90
CA SER A 699 -13.03 -56.63 10.13
C SER A 699 -12.25 -56.05 11.30
N GLY A 700 -12.96 -55.54 12.32
CA GLY A 700 -12.34 -54.99 13.53
C GLY A 700 -11.30 -53.92 13.20
N SER A 701 -10.06 -54.14 13.62
CA SER A 701 -8.90 -53.27 13.36
C SER A 701 -8.09 -53.68 12.12
N THR A 702 -8.49 -54.71 11.37
CA THR A 702 -7.69 -55.32 10.32
C THR A 702 -7.92 -54.67 8.95
N TRP A 703 -6.86 -54.09 8.40
CA TRP A 703 -6.78 -53.46 7.08
C TRP A 703 -5.67 -54.14 6.27
N GLY A 704 -6.04 -55.17 5.51
CA GLY A 704 -5.13 -56.02 4.74
C GLY A 704 -4.06 -56.64 5.65
N ASN A 705 -2.80 -56.24 5.44
CA ASN A 705 -1.66 -56.72 6.24
C ASN A 705 -1.39 -55.88 7.48
N HIS A 706 -2.28 -54.96 7.84
CA HIS A 706 -2.09 -53.99 8.92
C HIS A 706 -3.20 -54.07 9.98
N THR A 707 -2.84 -53.77 11.22
CA THR A 707 -3.77 -53.44 12.30
C THR A 707 -3.78 -51.92 12.46
N LEU A 708 -4.93 -51.28 12.23
CA LEU A 708 -5.14 -49.85 12.40
C LEU A 708 -6.10 -49.55 13.55
N GLU A 709 -5.65 -48.73 14.49
CA GLU A 709 -6.36 -48.38 15.71
C GLU A 709 -6.27 -46.88 15.98
N TYR A 710 -7.15 -46.36 16.84
CA TYR A 710 -7.12 -44.97 17.23
C TYR A 710 -7.50 -44.72 18.69
N GLN A 711 -7.16 -43.54 19.17
CA GLN A 711 -7.68 -42.90 20.38
C GLN A 711 -8.18 -41.51 20.01
N VAL A 712 -9.15 -41.00 20.76
CA VAL A 712 -9.66 -39.64 20.61
C VAL A 712 -9.60 -38.92 21.96
N ASP A 713 -9.25 -37.64 21.91
CA ASP A 713 -9.34 -36.71 23.03
C ASP A 713 -10.36 -35.63 22.67
N THR A 714 -11.42 -35.52 23.46
CA THR A 714 -12.51 -34.54 23.29
C THR A 714 -12.47 -33.42 24.33
N GLY A 715 -11.34 -33.28 25.06
CA GLY A 715 -11.11 -32.27 26.09
C GLY A 715 -10.67 -32.84 27.45
N SER A 716 -10.64 -34.16 27.61
CA SER A 716 -10.30 -34.85 28.86
C SER A 716 -9.02 -35.70 28.78
N GLY A 717 -8.26 -35.55 27.70
CA GLY A 717 -7.10 -36.39 27.39
C GLY A 717 -7.47 -37.70 26.68
N TYR A 718 -6.46 -38.44 26.24
CA TYR A 718 -6.64 -39.74 25.60
C TYR A 718 -6.96 -40.81 26.65
N GLY A 719 -8.12 -41.46 26.55
CA GLY A 719 -8.60 -42.45 27.53
C GLY A 719 -7.82 -43.78 27.62
N GLY A 720 -6.60 -43.86 27.06
CA GLY A 720 -5.68 -45.00 27.19
C GLY A 720 -6.03 -46.26 26.38
N THR A 721 -7.29 -46.44 25.99
CA THR A 721 -7.78 -47.61 25.23
C THR A 721 -7.69 -47.39 23.73
N TRP A 722 -7.08 -48.34 23.00
CA TRP A 722 -7.04 -48.33 21.54
C TRP A 722 -8.31 -48.96 20.96
N LEU A 723 -9.01 -48.22 20.10
CA LEU A 723 -10.22 -48.66 19.42
C LEU A 723 -9.93 -49.02 17.96
N PRO A 724 -10.67 -49.96 17.36
CA PRO A 724 -10.54 -50.26 15.94
C PRO A 724 -10.79 -49.04 15.05
N LEU A 725 -9.90 -48.73 14.10
CA LEU A 725 -10.12 -47.64 13.15
C LEU A 725 -11.15 -48.07 12.08
N ASN A 726 -12.44 -47.96 12.41
CA ASN A 726 -13.56 -48.25 11.52
C ASN A 726 -14.76 -47.34 11.81
N ALA A 727 -15.76 -47.35 10.92
CA ALA A 727 -16.94 -46.47 11.03
C ALA A 727 -17.68 -46.64 12.36
N THR A 728 -17.94 -47.88 12.79
CA THR A 728 -18.71 -48.21 13.99
C THR A 728 -18.06 -47.68 15.26
N SER A 729 -16.74 -47.82 15.39
CA SER A 729 -16.01 -47.30 16.55
C SER A 729 -15.93 -45.77 16.50
N LEU A 730 -15.64 -45.17 15.33
CA LEU A 730 -15.52 -43.71 15.22
C LEU A 730 -16.78 -42.99 15.68
N ILE A 731 -17.95 -43.39 15.18
CA ILE A 731 -19.23 -42.70 15.49
C ILE A 731 -19.71 -42.88 16.93
N SER A 732 -19.09 -43.74 17.75
CA SER A 732 -19.43 -43.84 19.17
C SER A 732 -18.87 -42.68 20.01
N ASN A 733 -17.98 -41.87 19.45
CA ASN A 733 -17.36 -40.73 20.12
C ASN A 733 -18.17 -39.45 19.87
N THR A 734 -18.40 -38.68 20.94
CA THR A 734 -19.20 -37.45 20.87
C THR A 734 -18.34 -36.22 21.19
N PHE A 735 -18.42 -35.20 20.34
CA PHE A 735 -17.81 -33.89 20.51
C PHE A 735 -18.67 -32.83 19.81
N ASN A 736 -18.31 -31.55 19.90
CA ASN A 736 -18.99 -30.47 19.19
C ASN A 736 -17.99 -29.49 18.54
N GLY A 737 -18.51 -28.57 17.71
CA GLY A 737 -17.68 -27.63 16.97
C GLY A 737 -16.85 -26.66 17.82
N THR A 738 -17.16 -26.49 19.11
CA THR A 738 -16.45 -25.59 20.02
C THR A 738 -15.29 -26.29 20.73
N THR A 739 -15.55 -27.45 21.35
CA THR A 739 -14.51 -28.21 22.06
C THR A 739 -13.58 -28.92 21.09
N GLY A 740 -14.12 -29.36 19.94
CA GLY A 740 -13.37 -30.11 18.95
C GLY A 740 -12.89 -31.48 19.45
N PHE A 741 -11.88 -32.02 18.78
CA PHE A 741 -11.22 -33.27 19.16
C PHE A 741 -9.74 -33.29 18.72
N LYS A 742 -8.92 -34.17 19.33
CA LYS A 742 -7.64 -34.63 18.78
C LYS A 742 -7.71 -36.11 18.47
N LEU A 743 -7.04 -36.53 17.39
CA LEU A 743 -6.88 -37.93 17.05
C LEU A 743 -5.45 -38.41 17.31
N LYS A 744 -5.37 -39.66 17.75
CA LYS A 744 -4.13 -40.43 17.76
C LYS A 744 -4.40 -41.73 17.02
N ILE A 745 -3.62 -42.04 15.99
CA ILE A 745 -3.81 -43.23 15.15
C ILE A 745 -2.54 -44.06 15.17
N ARG A 746 -2.67 -45.38 15.26
CA ARG A 746 -1.56 -46.33 15.28
C ARG A 746 -1.75 -47.37 14.20
N ALA A 747 -0.67 -47.66 13.47
CA ALA A 747 -0.60 -48.70 12.47
C ALA A 747 0.46 -49.72 12.87
N THR A 748 0.12 -51.01 12.87
CA THR A 748 1.04 -52.12 13.13
C THR A 748 1.03 -53.09 11.96
N CYS A 749 2.18 -53.58 11.51
CA CYS A 749 2.24 -54.68 10.56
C CYS A 749 1.77 -55.98 11.21
N LEU A 750 0.67 -56.53 10.69
CA LEU A 750 0.10 -57.82 11.09
C LEU A 750 0.77 -58.97 10.33
N THR A 751 0.94 -58.82 9.02
CA THR A 751 1.53 -59.85 8.14
C THR A 751 2.70 -59.26 7.36
N ALA A 752 3.90 -59.83 7.51
CA ALA A 752 5.10 -59.35 6.83
C ALA A 752 4.97 -59.46 5.30
N ASN A 753 5.31 -58.38 4.60
CA ASN A 753 5.41 -58.33 3.14
C ASN A 753 6.28 -57.13 2.74
N ALA A 754 7.21 -57.32 1.81
CA ALA A 754 8.13 -56.27 1.36
C ALA A 754 7.43 -55.08 0.68
N GLY A 755 6.22 -55.29 0.14
CA GLY A 755 5.39 -54.27 -0.49
C GLY A 755 4.38 -53.59 0.45
N ASN A 756 4.41 -53.83 1.76
CA ASN A 756 3.52 -53.16 2.71
C ASN A 756 3.87 -51.67 2.82
N VAL A 757 2.95 -50.80 2.40
CA VAL A 757 3.15 -49.35 2.35
C VAL A 757 1.88 -48.61 2.76
N LEU A 758 2.02 -47.58 3.58
CA LEU A 758 0.97 -46.59 3.86
C LEU A 758 1.40 -45.22 3.32
N THR A 759 0.51 -44.55 2.58
CA THR A 759 0.78 -43.21 2.03
C THR A 759 -0.12 -42.14 2.65
N ASN A 760 -1.38 -42.48 2.96
CA ASN A 760 -2.34 -41.54 3.51
C ASN A 760 -3.48 -42.25 4.25
N LEU A 761 -3.98 -41.63 5.32
CA LEU A 761 -5.16 -42.07 6.08
C LEU A 761 -6.13 -40.90 6.25
N ARG A 762 -7.43 -41.11 6.03
CA ARG A 762 -8.46 -40.07 6.15
C ARG A 762 -9.65 -40.55 6.97
N VAL A 763 -10.08 -39.73 7.90
CA VAL A 763 -11.32 -39.90 8.67
C VAL A 763 -12.31 -38.83 8.25
N ALA A 764 -13.48 -39.25 7.77
CA ALA A 764 -14.55 -38.34 7.35
C ALA A 764 -15.21 -37.67 8.57
N LEU A 765 -15.46 -36.37 8.45
CA LEU A 765 -16.03 -35.51 9.48
C LEU A 765 -17.30 -34.82 8.99
N THR A 766 -18.25 -34.64 9.90
CA THR A 766 -19.49 -33.89 9.69
C THR A 766 -19.33 -32.49 10.29
N THR A 767 -19.83 -31.46 9.60
CA THR A 767 -19.88 -30.07 10.07
C THR A 767 -21.25 -29.46 9.78
N THR A 768 -21.50 -28.27 10.31
CA THR A 768 -22.56 -27.36 9.87
C THR A 768 -21.95 -26.11 9.26
N GLN A 769 -22.72 -25.36 8.46
CA GLN A 769 -22.27 -24.06 7.97
C GLN A 769 -21.96 -23.10 9.13
N THR A 770 -22.79 -23.09 10.17
CA THR A 770 -22.60 -22.26 11.35
C THR A 770 -21.31 -22.59 12.09
N ASP A 771 -21.03 -23.87 12.36
CA ASP A 771 -19.81 -24.25 13.08
C ASP A 771 -18.56 -23.96 12.26
N ARG A 772 -18.58 -24.26 10.96
CA ARG A 772 -17.50 -23.93 10.04
C ARG A 772 -17.20 -22.43 10.04
N ASP A 773 -18.25 -21.61 9.97
CA ASP A 773 -18.13 -20.16 9.77
C ASP A 773 -17.80 -19.41 11.07
N THR A 774 -18.09 -19.98 12.24
CA THR A 774 -17.98 -19.28 13.54
C THR A 774 -16.94 -19.87 14.49
N LYS A 775 -16.58 -21.15 14.36
CA LYS A 775 -15.60 -21.81 15.25
C LYS A 775 -14.21 -21.69 14.65
N LEU A 776 -13.66 -20.50 14.78
CA LEU A 776 -12.40 -20.11 14.17
C LEU A 776 -11.23 -20.24 15.14
N TYR A 777 -10.06 -20.65 14.64
CA TYR A 777 -8.82 -20.48 15.38
C TYR A 777 -8.47 -18.99 15.58
N PRO A 778 -7.76 -18.64 16.67
CA PRO A 778 -7.34 -17.27 16.94
C PRO A 778 -6.49 -16.64 15.84
N LEU A 779 -6.74 -15.36 15.55
CA LEU A 779 -5.99 -14.62 14.52
C LEU A 779 -4.55 -14.33 14.96
N SER A 780 -4.37 -14.10 16.25
CA SER A 780 -3.10 -13.88 16.93
C SER A 780 -3.20 -14.46 18.32
N VAL A 781 -2.11 -15.07 18.77
CA VAL A 781 -2.01 -15.70 20.07
C VAL A 781 -0.80 -15.06 20.75
N ASN A 782 -1.03 -14.45 21.90
CA ASN A 782 0.01 -13.86 22.74
C ASN A 782 0.09 -14.64 24.04
N THR A 783 1.24 -14.59 24.71
CA THR A 783 1.45 -15.24 25.99
C THR A 783 1.88 -14.22 27.05
N VAL A 784 1.23 -14.28 28.21
CA VAL A 784 1.71 -13.63 29.43
C VAL A 784 2.38 -14.68 30.30
N THR A 785 3.65 -14.48 30.61
CA THR A 785 4.44 -15.38 31.45
C THR A 785 4.70 -14.74 32.82
N PHE A 786 4.15 -15.34 33.85
CA PHE A 786 4.41 -14.99 35.23
C PHE A 786 5.65 -15.74 35.73
N THR A 787 6.65 -15.02 36.24
CA THR A 787 7.95 -15.59 36.64
C THR A 787 8.21 -15.38 38.13
N GLY A 788 9.11 -16.16 38.73
CA GLY A 788 9.49 -16.01 40.14
C GLY A 788 8.57 -16.74 41.12
N LEU A 789 7.71 -17.62 40.62
CA LEU A 789 6.83 -18.43 41.44
C LEU A 789 7.63 -19.56 42.14
N PRO A 790 7.31 -19.92 43.40
CA PRO A 790 7.86 -21.11 44.03
C PRO A 790 7.46 -22.39 43.28
N THR A 791 8.32 -23.41 43.29
CA THR A 791 8.00 -24.72 42.71
C THR A 791 6.80 -25.37 43.39
N GLY A 792 5.96 -26.04 42.60
CA GLY A 792 4.72 -26.67 43.03
C GLY A 792 3.62 -25.66 43.40
N CYS A 793 3.69 -24.43 42.91
CA CYS A 793 2.64 -23.43 43.03
C CYS A 793 1.46 -23.79 42.12
N ASP A 794 0.25 -23.58 42.59
CA ASP A 794 -0.95 -23.62 41.76
C ASP A 794 -1.21 -22.23 41.17
N ALA A 795 -1.66 -22.16 39.93
CA ALA A 795 -2.03 -20.92 39.27
C ALA A 795 -3.38 -21.06 38.57
N VAL A 796 -4.20 -20.01 38.63
CA VAL A 796 -5.51 -19.94 37.99
C VAL A 796 -5.70 -18.60 37.30
N THR A 797 -6.10 -18.62 36.04
CA THR A 797 -6.49 -17.44 35.27
C THR A 797 -8.00 -17.43 35.08
N LEU A 798 -8.63 -16.28 35.30
CA LEU A 798 -10.08 -16.08 35.29
C LEU A 798 -10.45 -14.91 34.37
N ILE A 799 -11.70 -14.90 33.89
CA ILE A 799 -12.29 -13.67 33.34
C ILE A 799 -12.31 -12.61 34.45
N ALA A 800 -11.85 -11.40 34.13
CA ALA A 800 -11.75 -10.32 35.13
C ALA A 800 -13.09 -10.08 35.85
N GLY A 801 -13.04 -10.06 37.19
CA GLY A 801 -14.21 -9.80 38.02
C GLY A 801 -15.22 -10.95 38.12
N THR A 802 -14.90 -12.14 37.60
CA THR A 802 -15.78 -13.33 37.70
C THR A 802 -15.04 -14.52 38.33
N THR A 803 -15.77 -15.64 38.48
CA THR A 803 -15.21 -16.94 38.90
C THR A 803 -15.00 -17.89 37.72
N THR A 804 -15.18 -17.43 36.49
CA THR A 804 -15.04 -18.25 35.28
C THR A 804 -13.57 -18.48 34.97
N VAL A 805 -13.12 -19.73 35.09
CA VAL A 805 -11.75 -20.16 34.78
C VAL A 805 -11.50 -20.16 33.29
N LEU A 806 -10.43 -19.45 32.88
CA LEU A 806 -9.89 -19.45 31.52
C LEU A 806 -8.78 -20.50 31.37
N ASP A 807 -7.93 -20.65 32.40
CA ASP A 807 -6.87 -21.64 32.46
C ASP A 807 -6.49 -21.91 33.92
N GLN A 808 -5.98 -23.11 34.21
CA GLN A 808 -5.47 -23.45 35.53
C GLN A 808 -4.36 -24.50 35.43
N GLN A 809 -3.38 -24.40 36.32
CA GLN A 809 -2.30 -25.36 36.47
C GLN A 809 -2.12 -25.68 37.94
N ASN A 810 -2.11 -26.98 38.25
CA ASN A 810 -1.86 -27.48 39.60
C ASN A 810 -0.41 -27.94 39.67
N GLU A 811 0.26 -27.65 40.78
CA GLU A 811 1.61 -28.08 41.10
C GLU A 811 2.62 -27.81 39.97
N LEU A 812 2.83 -26.53 39.65
CA LEU A 812 3.77 -26.11 38.62
C LEU A 812 5.16 -26.71 38.85
N ALA A 813 5.65 -27.49 37.90
CA ALA A 813 6.97 -28.14 37.98
C ALA A 813 8.15 -27.15 37.99
N GLY A 814 7.93 -25.93 37.46
CA GLY A 814 8.94 -24.87 37.39
C GLY A 814 8.60 -23.66 38.26
N THR A 815 9.26 -22.54 37.97
CA THR A 815 9.06 -21.25 38.65
C THR A 815 8.26 -20.25 37.82
N THR A 816 7.55 -20.75 36.81
CA THR A 816 6.84 -19.94 35.81
C THR A 816 5.46 -20.51 35.51
N TYR A 817 4.51 -19.62 35.29
CA TYR A 817 3.17 -19.92 34.77
C TYR A 817 2.94 -19.09 33.51
N SER A 818 2.50 -19.71 32.42
CA SER A 818 2.20 -19.00 31.17
C SER A 818 0.73 -19.14 30.81
N PHE A 819 0.07 -18.03 30.55
CA PHE A 819 -1.30 -17.99 30.05
C PHE A 819 -1.30 -17.42 28.63
N THR A 820 -1.99 -18.11 27.73
CA THR A 820 -2.03 -17.80 26.31
C THR A 820 -3.42 -17.25 25.94
N TYR A 821 -3.45 -16.14 25.22
CA TYR A 821 -4.67 -15.36 24.99
C TYR A 821 -4.74 -14.75 23.58
N GLU A 822 -5.94 -14.33 23.18
CA GLU A 822 -6.19 -13.60 21.93
C GLU A 822 -6.67 -12.17 22.23
N GLY A 823 -6.25 -11.21 21.40
CA GLY A 823 -6.66 -9.81 21.50
C GLY A 823 -5.99 -9.06 22.66
N THR A 824 -6.75 -8.20 23.32
CA THR A 824 -6.32 -7.41 24.49
C THR A 824 -7.32 -7.56 25.65
N PRO A 825 -7.49 -8.79 26.19
CA PRO A 825 -8.47 -9.04 27.24
C PRO A 825 -7.99 -8.50 28.58
N THR A 826 -8.93 -8.39 29.52
CA THR A 826 -8.63 -8.16 30.94
C THR A 826 -8.89 -9.45 31.71
N ILE A 827 -7.94 -9.85 32.56
CA ILE A 827 -8.02 -11.10 33.33
C ILE A 827 -7.79 -10.87 34.83
N ASP A 828 -8.21 -11.85 35.64
CA ASP A 828 -7.72 -12.01 37.01
C ASP A 828 -6.81 -13.24 37.07
N VAL A 829 -5.70 -13.18 37.83
CA VAL A 829 -4.81 -14.33 38.01
C VAL A 829 -4.53 -14.56 39.48
N GLY A 830 -4.74 -15.78 39.96
CA GLY A 830 -4.43 -16.23 41.31
C GLY A 830 -3.23 -17.16 41.33
N PHE A 831 -2.38 -17.01 42.35
CA PHE A 831 -1.24 -17.87 42.65
C PHE A 831 -1.36 -18.37 44.09
N ILE A 832 -1.32 -19.68 44.26
CA ILE A 832 -1.64 -20.35 45.53
C ILE A 832 -0.57 -21.39 45.81
N LYS A 833 0.04 -21.32 46.99
CA LYS A 833 1.01 -22.32 47.46
C LYS A 833 0.90 -22.45 48.98
N PRO A 834 0.73 -23.67 49.53
CA PRO A 834 0.90 -23.92 50.97
C PRO A 834 2.19 -23.30 51.53
N GLY A 835 2.12 -22.59 52.67
CA GLY A 835 3.24 -21.83 53.23
C GLY A 835 3.38 -20.38 52.74
N TYR A 836 2.52 -19.95 51.82
CA TYR A 836 2.50 -18.59 51.28
C TYR A 836 1.10 -17.98 51.32
N ILE A 837 1.02 -16.66 51.44
CA ILE A 837 -0.24 -15.92 51.35
C ILE A 837 -0.73 -15.97 49.90
N PRO A 838 -1.97 -16.41 49.60
CA PRO A 838 -2.52 -16.40 48.25
C PRO A 838 -2.46 -14.99 47.64
N ARG A 839 -1.95 -14.90 46.41
CA ARG A 839 -1.81 -13.63 45.69
C ARG A 839 -2.71 -13.62 44.47
N TYR A 840 -3.52 -12.57 44.35
CA TYR A 840 -4.29 -12.31 43.13
C TYR A 840 -3.84 -11.01 42.48
N ILE A 841 -3.67 -11.03 41.17
CA ILE A 841 -3.58 -9.84 40.33
C ILE A 841 -4.96 -9.67 39.69
N ARG A 842 -5.68 -8.61 40.07
CA ARG A 842 -7.04 -8.36 39.61
C ARG A 842 -7.06 -7.31 38.51
N ASN A 843 -7.96 -7.46 37.55
CA ASN A 843 -8.16 -6.59 36.41
C ASN A 843 -6.86 -6.30 35.63
N LEU A 844 -6.05 -7.33 35.38
CA LEU A 844 -4.81 -7.20 34.61
C LEU A 844 -5.15 -7.00 33.13
N PRO A 845 -4.89 -5.81 32.54
CA PRO A 845 -5.05 -5.63 31.10
C PRO A 845 -3.89 -6.30 30.37
N LEU A 846 -4.20 -7.12 29.37
CA LEU A 846 -3.20 -7.77 28.54
C LEU A 846 -3.06 -7.06 27.19
N GLY A 847 -1.81 -6.92 26.72
CA GLY A 847 -1.46 -6.24 25.46
C GLY A 847 -1.45 -7.17 24.25
N SER A 848 -1.16 -6.64 23.07
CA SER A 848 -1.14 -7.39 21.80
C SER A 848 0.21 -8.07 21.48
N THR A 849 1.08 -8.22 22.48
CA THR A 849 2.41 -8.82 22.38
C THR A 849 2.69 -9.68 23.60
N ASP A 850 3.60 -10.64 23.47
CA ASP A 850 4.06 -11.43 24.61
C ASP A 850 4.61 -10.52 25.72
N THR A 851 4.29 -10.87 26.96
CA THR A 851 4.68 -10.10 28.15
C THR A 851 5.18 -11.03 29.23
N SER A 852 6.13 -10.55 30.04
CA SER A 852 6.60 -11.27 31.23
C SER A 852 6.40 -10.39 32.47
N ILE A 853 5.77 -10.96 33.49
CA ILE A 853 5.42 -10.28 34.73
C ILE A 853 6.07 -11.01 35.91
N PRO A 854 7.02 -10.40 36.62
CA PRO A 854 7.57 -11.01 37.83
C PRO A 854 6.53 -11.00 38.96
N VAL A 855 6.36 -12.15 39.61
CA VAL A 855 5.47 -12.38 40.74
C VAL A 855 6.28 -12.92 41.91
N ALA A 856 6.17 -12.27 43.06
CA ALA A 856 6.75 -12.75 44.31
C ALA A 856 5.62 -13.09 45.29
N LEU A 857 5.63 -14.31 45.83
CA LEU A 857 4.72 -14.71 46.91
C LEU A 857 5.34 -14.40 48.26
N THR A 858 4.53 -13.91 49.19
CA THR A 858 4.96 -13.63 50.56
C THR A 858 4.75 -14.87 51.41
N ALA A 859 5.79 -15.33 52.10
CA ALA A 859 5.68 -16.42 53.06
C ALA A 859 4.63 -16.09 54.14
N ASP A 860 3.74 -17.04 54.42
CA ASP A 860 2.74 -16.86 55.46
C ASP A 860 3.34 -17.25 56.80
N ARG A 861 3.60 -16.25 57.65
CA ARG A 861 4.18 -16.44 58.99
C ARG A 861 3.25 -17.21 59.95
N ASN A 862 1.97 -17.35 59.60
CA ASN A 862 0.99 -18.08 60.40
C ASN A 862 0.75 -19.51 59.90
N TYR A 863 1.45 -19.93 58.83
CA TYR A 863 1.37 -21.28 58.30
C TYR A 863 2.31 -22.19 59.10
N ALA A 864 1.77 -22.81 60.15
CA ALA A 864 2.47 -23.75 61.02
C ALA A 864 2.35 -25.20 60.54
#